data_AF-A0A7X8LA89-F1
#
_entry.id   AF-A0A7X8LA89-F1
#
_cell.length_a   1.000
_cell.length_b   1.000
_cell.length_c   1.000
_cell.angle_alpha   90.00
_cell.angle_beta   90.00
_cell.angle_gamma   90.00
#
_symmetry.space_group_name_H-M   'P 1'
#
loop_
_entity.id
_entity.type
_entity.pdbx_description
1 polymer ?
#
loop_
_entity_poly.entity_id
_entity_poly.type
_entity_poly.pdbx_seq_one_letter_code
_entity_poly.pdbx_strand_id
1 'polypeptide(L)'
;FFVEWGFQEHSSNQQLQAMQKIAEKYDFKIGVNWCDAWLFYDWITKYRPEVVTREDKLHAFEGEVQYLIDQVFNTTTGPTYDGHPIIYLFGGGPTPQEFEPIKDSSYLIPEGLKEPWFFRRAPIGGSQSTTGEVNYKYENTDWHKVKLEKPLVEGPFGWMPPRVRDASTEQYSKWDKYATSEDVVSYLDTLTKAINNESAQIKLRNSVVVPGMDNRGCAGWGTNFTFIPRENGKTYEDMWNFNVEHQEDIDVVYIASWNDYTEGHQIEPTMEDGYREIATTQKYAAQFKEEVPNEEETLQLPEELFHLRKKYNFLKKVGIQEDTLIPIQEKLNEIGQNISTQNFDIAKQGLQEVQEELTSLRSHIQKTSITFNLQTEGVKVQTSSNENVALNKPITTNSNNENAFYLVDGVDTDTSIWQGIGEDEYRIEIDLEDMYNLVRAEVISGTADETGMLTNFTLQYLDQGEWKDIPGGLIEENPTQNLDIKFSNSVTTQKVRVLCQDKGEGIVIREIKLFSNQFPQIDLKSPKKDETLLPDTPLKMIAHAFDRDGNIEKVEFYINERLVEEPVMYDSETEEYSVVIQGFDLGEHRIIAKAYDNQGAFTKSQEIQIRADLPLVNIAYKKPIVASSEMGDSPAIYAVDGEICDDLRWRTNVKDAEHWLEIDLMQVEEICGVEFITGYSNGGWAVKNMKLQAWDGEQWVDIPGLSVQENKKTQVNLLTEQPVQTNKVRFYSNDGTRGLRVREIKVLAYNKKPMVELVKPIEKSELGLGESLTIQVKAMDTDGEITKIELYEGEKLLDKEAIFDEALDQYTFTIEGVLQGSYQYTVKAYDNAGLWSKSSTLVVTVKGEEDSNISDSNEDENEGTEKNQDENSASSTVGQKEKIWIDNPNMVIKKVPQEAQKEYLKNTGKGTKEKVQRIPLDPLVDLQWKENKIKEPTLITLPIDQKKKDIDKEKVGIFYYKKDDDKWIYVGGILNEQKDSIIFTAVEPGIYAMMENQVYFEDLQQHWAQREIEVMASKEMVLGRDDGFLYPDQEITRAEFFALLARLVNIEPLRYTGEFQDIRGDEWYADVIQALVEEGVLLGNGQKEMKPNDRITREEMAVFITRMYQREKEISHIPFSLEIAEDSDQISDWAKEAVSFVSKQGFMTGFPSGHFEPKGHGTRAQAIVTMKRIYDRIH
;
A
#
# COMPACT_ATOMS: atom_id res chain seq x y z
N PHE A 1 18.19 -16.83 -24.67
CA PHE A 1 18.76 -15.48 -24.52
C PHE A 1 20.22 -15.48 -24.93
N PHE A 2 20.75 -14.39 -25.47
CA PHE A 2 22.18 -14.24 -25.76
C PHE A 2 22.79 -13.17 -24.88
N VAL A 3 23.94 -13.47 -24.28
CA VAL A 3 24.72 -12.50 -23.52
C VAL A 3 25.92 -12.08 -24.37
N GLU A 4 26.15 -10.76 -24.44
CA GLU A 4 27.37 -10.22 -25.00
C GLU A 4 28.54 -10.57 -24.10
N TRP A 5 29.48 -11.36 -24.61
CA TRP A 5 30.58 -11.90 -23.80
C TRP A 5 31.93 -11.63 -24.44
N GLY A 6 32.92 -11.37 -23.58
CA GLY A 6 34.28 -11.03 -23.98
C GLY A 6 35.29 -12.15 -23.73
N PHE A 7 35.59 -12.41 -22.46
CA PHE A 7 36.52 -13.44 -21.97
C PHE A 7 36.29 -13.66 -20.46
N GLN A 8 36.78 -14.76 -19.89
CA GLN A 8 36.46 -15.18 -18.53
C GLN A 8 36.80 -14.13 -17.44
N GLU A 9 37.85 -13.33 -17.63
CA GLU A 9 38.27 -12.30 -16.65
C GLU A 9 37.53 -10.96 -16.83
N HIS A 10 36.70 -10.80 -17.87
CA HIS A 10 35.97 -9.55 -18.13
C HIS A 10 34.71 -9.41 -17.26
N SER A 11 34.28 -8.18 -16.99
CA SER A 11 33.06 -7.89 -16.22
C SER A 11 31.78 -8.49 -16.82
N SER A 12 31.71 -8.61 -18.15
CA SER A 12 30.59 -9.29 -18.84
C SER A 12 30.49 -10.78 -18.51
N ASN A 13 31.56 -11.43 -18.05
CA ASN A 13 31.49 -12.80 -17.53
C ASN A 13 30.74 -12.87 -16.19
N GLN A 14 30.81 -11.83 -15.35
CA GLN A 14 30.01 -11.75 -14.13
C GLN A 14 28.53 -11.63 -14.46
N GLN A 15 28.18 -10.87 -15.50
CA GLN A 15 26.80 -10.78 -16.00
C GLN A 15 26.31 -12.12 -16.53
N LEU A 16 27.13 -12.83 -17.33
CA LEU A 16 26.83 -14.18 -17.80
C LEU A 16 26.52 -15.13 -16.63
N GLN A 17 27.41 -15.20 -15.63
CA GLN A 17 27.22 -16.04 -14.44
C GLN A 17 25.99 -15.66 -13.62
N ALA A 18 25.70 -14.36 -13.47
CA ALA A 18 24.51 -13.89 -12.79
C ALA A 18 23.25 -14.32 -13.54
N MET A 19 23.24 -14.17 -14.87
CA MET A 19 22.12 -14.55 -15.71
C MET A 19 21.90 -16.06 -15.70
N GLN A 20 22.97 -16.87 -15.63
CA GLN A 20 22.85 -18.34 -15.50
C GLN A 20 22.05 -18.76 -14.26
N LYS A 21 22.23 -18.09 -13.11
CA LYS A 21 21.42 -18.36 -11.91
C LYS A 21 19.93 -18.05 -12.14
N ILE A 22 19.64 -17.01 -12.91
CA ILE A 22 18.26 -16.64 -13.28
C ILE A 22 17.69 -17.68 -14.25
N ALA A 23 18.48 -18.10 -15.24
CA ALA A 23 18.11 -19.15 -16.18
C ALA A 23 17.80 -20.48 -15.50
N GLU A 24 18.59 -20.90 -14.51
CA GLU A 24 18.29 -22.10 -13.71
C GLU A 24 16.98 -21.95 -12.94
N LYS A 25 16.74 -20.78 -12.35
CA LYS A 25 15.53 -20.49 -11.58
C LYS A 25 14.27 -20.52 -12.43
N TYR A 26 14.33 -20.05 -13.67
CA TYR A 26 13.18 -19.86 -14.56
C TYR A 26 13.18 -20.77 -15.79
N ASP A 27 14.03 -21.80 -15.81
CA ASP A 27 14.16 -22.82 -16.86
C ASP A 27 14.27 -22.27 -18.30
N PHE A 28 15.23 -21.37 -18.55
CA PHE A 28 15.55 -20.91 -19.91
C PHE A 28 17.04 -21.07 -20.25
N LYS A 29 17.38 -21.03 -21.54
CA LYS A 29 18.76 -21.22 -22.02
C LYS A 29 19.48 -19.90 -22.35
N ILE A 30 20.79 -19.86 -22.11
CA ILE A 30 21.68 -18.72 -22.34
C ILE A 30 22.79 -19.09 -23.32
N GLY A 31 22.68 -18.57 -24.55
CA GLY A 31 23.75 -18.60 -25.54
C GLY A 31 24.73 -17.46 -25.35
N VAL A 32 25.88 -17.58 -26.01
CA VAL A 32 26.95 -16.59 -25.95
C VAL A 32 27.15 -15.97 -27.33
N ASN A 33 27.03 -14.64 -27.39
CA ASN A 33 27.46 -13.85 -28.54
C ASN A 33 28.84 -13.28 -28.23
N TRP A 34 29.87 -13.82 -28.85
CA TRP A 34 31.24 -13.41 -28.58
C TRP A 34 31.57 -12.13 -29.36
N CYS A 35 31.49 -11.01 -28.66
CA CYS A 35 31.46 -9.69 -29.28
C CYS A 35 32.85 -9.16 -29.66
N ASP A 36 32.93 -8.61 -30.87
CA ASP A 36 34.01 -7.80 -31.43
C ASP A 36 35.43 -8.40 -31.37
N ALA A 37 35.52 -9.68 -31.00
CA ALA A 37 36.77 -10.38 -30.77
C ALA A 37 37.73 -9.57 -29.88
N TRP A 38 37.26 -9.09 -28.73
CA TRP A 38 38.01 -8.19 -27.83
C TRP A 38 39.43 -8.64 -27.50
N LEU A 39 39.66 -9.96 -27.42
CA LEU A 39 40.99 -10.55 -27.26
C LEU A 39 42.00 -10.12 -28.32
N PHE A 40 41.55 -9.68 -29.49
CA PHE A 40 42.41 -9.27 -30.59
C PHE A 40 42.67 -7.78 -30.66
N TYR A 41 41.98 -6.95 -29.89
CA TYR A 41 42.23 -5.51 -29.82
C TYR A 41 43.48 -5.16 -29.01
N ASP A 42 44.05 -3.99 -29.26
CA ASP A 42 45.31 -3.57 -28.59
C ASP A 42 45.09 -3.19 -27.13
N TRP A 43 43.89 -2.75 -26.77
CA TRP A 43 43.57 -2.39 -25.39
C TRP A 43 43.61 -3.60 -24.45
N ILE A 44 43.47 -4.82 -24.98
CA ILE A 44 43.50 -6.04 -24.16
C ILE A 44 44.83 -6.21 -23.45
N THR A 45 45.94 -5.80 -24.06
CA THR A 45 47.29 -5.96 -23.51
C THR A 45 47.49 -5.12 -22.23
N LYS A 46 46.64 -4.11 -22.02
CA LYS A 46 46.57 -3.36 -20.75
C LYS A 46 45.88 -4.16 -19.63
N TYR A 47 44.92 -5.01 -19.97
CA TYR A 47 44.17 -5.86 -19.03
C TYR A 47 44.82 -7.23 -18.83
N ARG A 48 45.40 -7.80 -19.89
CA ARG A 48 46.10 -9.09 -19.93
C ARG A 48 47.52 -8.89 -20.47
N PRO A 49 48.46 -8.43 -19.63
CA PRO A 49 49.83 -8.15 -20.04
C PRO A 49 50.60 -9.39 -20.53
N GLU A 50 50.08 -10.59 -20.27
CA GLU A 50 50.57 -11.88 -20.79
C GLU A 50 50.08 -12.20 -22.20
N VAL A 51 49.00 -11.55 -22.67
CA VAL A 51 48.43 -11.74 -24.01
C VAL A 51 48.84 -10.58 -24.91
N VAL A 52 50.06 -10.68 -25.46
CA VAL A 52 50.70 -9.57 -26.20
C VAL A 52 50.73 -9.84 -27.70
N THR A 53 51.23 -11.00 -28.11
CA THR A 53 51.43 -11.30 -29.53
C THR A 53 50.15 -11.83 -30.18
N ARG A 54 50.09 -11.81 -31.52
CA ARG A 54 48.96 -12.40 -32.27
C ARG A 54 48.80 -13.90 -31.96
N GLU A 55 49.91 -14.61 -31.74
CA GLU A 55 49.92 -16.03 -31.38
C GLU A 55 49.37 -16.24 -29.95
N ASP A 56 49.79 -15.43 -28.98
CA ASP A 56 49.24 -15.48 -27.61
C ASP A 56 47.73 -15.23 -27.60
N LYS A 57 47.24 -14.30 -28.45
CA LYS A 57 45.82 -14.00 -28.61
C LYS A 57 45.03 -15.17 -29.20
N LEU A 58 45.62 -15.93 -30.13
CA LEU A 58 45.02 -17.15 -30.70
C LEU A 58 44.93 -18.26 -29.66
N HIS A 59 45.99 -18.50 -28.90
CA HIS A 59 45.97 -19.49 -27.80
C HIS A 59 44.98 -19.10 -26.69
N ALA A 60 44.91 -17.80 -26.33
CA ALA A 60 43.92 -17.32 -25.37
C ALA A 60 42.50 -17.57 -25.87
N PHE A 61 42.22 -17.29 -27.16
CA PHE A 61 40.91 -17.55 -27.76
C PHE A 61 40.52 -19.02 -27.69
N GLU A 62 41.42 -19.95 -28.00
CA GLU A 62 41.18 -21.39 -27.88
C GLU A 62 40.85 -21.79 -26.42
N GLY A 63 41.57 -21.24 -25.44
CA GLY A 63 41.28 -21.46 -24.02
C GLY A 63 39.91 -20.92 -23.58
N GLU A 64 39.50 -19.76 -24.10
CA GLU A 64 38.17 -19.19 -23.84
C GLU A 64 37.05 -20.06 -24.46
N VAL A 65 37.26 -20.73 -25.60
CA VAL A 65 36.30 -21.72 -26.14
C VAL A 65 36.10 -22.88 -25.16
N GLN A 66 37.21 -23.43 -24.62
CA GLN A 66 37.14 -24.49 -23.61
C GLN A 66 36.40 -24.02 -22.35
N TYR A 67 36.67 -22.80 -21.88
CA TYR A 67 35.96 -22.21 -20.74
C TYR A 67 34.44 -22.16 -20.97
N LEU A 68 33.99 -21.72 -22.14
CA LEU A 68 32.56 -21.69 -22.46
C LEU A 68 31.94 -23.10 -22.46
N ILE A 69 32.64 -24.10 -22.99
CA ILE A 69 32.20 -25.50 -22.94
C ILE A 69 32.02 -25.93 -21.47
N ASP A 70 33.01 -25.67 -20.62
CA ASP A 70 33.03 -26.12 -19.24
C ASP A 70 32.01 -25.40 -18.34
N GLN A 71 31.85 -24.09 -18.51
CA GLN A 71 31.09 -23.25 -17.57
C GLN A 71 29.68 -22.89 -18.05
N VAL A 72 29.43 -22.93 -19.36
CA VAL A 72 28.13 -22.58 -19.93
C VAL A 72 27.45 -23.83 -20.44
N PHE A 73 28.07 -24.52 -21.39
CA PHE A 73 27.41 -25.61 -22.12
C PHE A 73 27.35 -26.94 -21.34
N ASN A 74 28.24 -27.15 -20.37
CA ASN A 74 28.16 -28.28 -19.43
C ASN A 74 27.07 -28.14 -18.36
N THR A 75 26.32 -27.03 -18.36
CA THR A 75 25.22 -26.80 -17.42
C THR A 75 23.88 -27.01 -18.11
N THR A 76 22.80 -27.10 -17.34
CA THR A 76 21.44 -27.13 -17.90
C THR A 76 21.07 -25.82 -18.59
N THR A 77 21.81 -24.72 -18.39
CA THR A 77 21.49 -23.39 -18.96
C THR A 77 22.09 -23.15 -20.35
N GLY A 78 23.10 -23.90 -20.78
CA GLY A 78 23.70 -23.72 -22.11
C GLY A 78 22.81 -24.27 -23.24
N PRO A 79 22.56 -23.52 -24.33
CA PRO A 79 21.80 -24.02 -25.47
C PRO A 79 22.66 -24.96 -26.30
N THR A 80 22.08 -26.10 -26.69
CA THR A 80 22.66 -27.02 -27.65
C THR A 80 21.65 -27.35 -28.73
N TYR A 81 22.13 -27.69 -29.92
CA TYR A 81 21.30 -28.19 -31.02
C TYR A 81 21.86 -29.52 -31.52
N ASP A 82 21.05 -30.57 -31.50
CA ASP A 82 21.49 -31.96 -31.70
C ASP A 82 22.74 -32.33 -30.87
N GLY A 83 22.82 -31.82 -29.64
CA GLY A 83 23.94 -32.04 -28.71
C GLY A 83 25.20 -31.22 -29.00
N HIS A 84 25.21 -30.36 -30.03
CA HIS A 84 26.31 -29.44 -30.32
C HIS A 84 26.11 -28.09 -29.60
N PRO A 85 27.10 -27.60 -28.83
CA PRO A 85 27.13 -26.22 -28.36
C PRO A 85 27.08 -25.24 -29.53
N ILE A 86 26.32 -24.15 -29.40
CA ILE A 86 26.20 -23.12 -30.46
C ILE A 86 26.95 -21.86 -30.03
N ILE A 87 27.99 -21.50 -30.79
CA ILE A 87 28.83 -20.32 -30.53
C ILE A 87 28.68 -19.31 -31.67
N TYR A 88 28.29 -18.07 -31.35
CA TYR A 88 28.12 -16.99 -32.31
C TYR A 88 29.35 -16.06 -32.26
N LEU A 89 29.98 -15.88 -33.42
CA LEU A 89 31.19 -15.08 -33.63
C LEU A 89 30.83 -13.76 -34.29
N PHE A 90 31.00 -12.67 -33.55
CA PHE A 90 30.64 -11.32 -33.99
C PHE A 90 31.88 -10.48 -34.32
N GLY A 91 32.01 -10.06 -35.59
CA GLY A 91 33.06 -9.11 -36.02
C GLY A 91 34.50 -9.58 -35.76
N GLY A 92 35.51 -8.83 -36.24
CA GLY A 92 36.92 -9.00 -35.84
C GLY A 92 37.53 -10.42 -35.87
N GLY A 93 38.57 -10.61 -35.06
CA GLY A 93 39.04 -11.94 -34.63
C GLY A 93 40.19 -12.59 -35.42
N PRO A 94 40.40 -13.91 -35.26
CA PRO A 94 41.31 -14.68 -36.10
C PRO A 94 40.89 -14.54 -37.56
N THR A 95 41.82 -14.58 -38.50
CA THR A 95 41.55 -14.73 -39.94
C THR A 95 41.02 -16.13 -40.24
N PRO A 96 40.40 -16.39 -41.41
CA PRO A 96 39.93 -17.73 -41.76
C PRO A 96 41.00 -18.82 -41.59
N GLN A 97 42.24 -18.53 -41.97
CA GLN A 97 43.38 -19.45 -41.86
C GLN A 97 43.83 -19.66 -40.40
N GLU A 98 43.77 -18.61 -39.58
CA GLU A 98 44.09 -18.71 -38.14
C GLU A 98 42.99 -19.44 -37.35
N PHE A 99 41.76 -19.50 -37.87
CA PHE A 99 40.63 -20.14 -37.20
C PHE A 99 40.52 -21.65 -37.48
N GLU A 100 41.03 -22.12 -38.63
CA GLU A 100 41.07 -23.55 -38.97
C GLU A 100 41.64 -24.44 -37.84
N PRO A 101 42.82 -24.15 -37.25
CA PRO A 101 43.34 -24.96 -36.14
C PRO A 101 42.51 -24.85 -34.84
N ILE A 102 41.84 -23.72 -34.61
CA ILE A 102 40.96 -23.52 -33.44
C ILE A 102 39.71 -24.39 -33.58
N LYS A 103 39.14 -24.44 -34.79
CA LYS A 103 37.97 -25.28 -35.08
C LYS A 103 38.27 -26.77 -34.96
N ASP A 104 39.45 -27.18 -35.42
CA ASP A 104 39.89 -28.58 -35.40
C ASP A 104 40.59 -28.98 -34.08
N SER A 105 40.62 -28.10 -33.08
CA SER A 105 41.23 -28.40 -31.79
C SER A 105 40.47 -29.52 -31.06
N SER A 106 41.20 -30.29 -30.26
CA SER A 106 40.67 -31.39 -29.46
C SER A 106 40.21 -30.88 -28.09
N TYR A 107 39.04 -30.23 -28.07
CA TYR A 107 38.42 -29.76 -26.83
C TYR A 107 38.06 -30.93 -25.90
N LEU A 108 38.09 -30.69 -24.60
CA LEU A 108 37.59 -31.63 -23.61
C LEU A 108 36.06 -31.50 -23.56
N ILE A 109 35.37 -32.37 -24.29
CA ILE A 109 33.91 -32.37 -24.38
C ILE A 109 33.29 -33.22 -23.25
N PRO A 110 32.42 -32.65 -22.40
CA PRO A 110 31.68 -33.40 -21.38
C PRO A 110 30.81 -34.53 -21.94
N GLU A 111 30.52 -35.54 -21.11
CA GLU A 111 29.69 -36.68 -21.50
C GLU A 111 28.28 -36.22 -21.93
N GLY A 112 27.89 -36.57 -23.16
CA GLY A 112 26.58 -36.19 -23.74
C GLY A 112 26.62 -34.96 -24.66
N LEU A 113 27.70 -34.19 -24.67
CA LEU A 113 27.93 -33.11 -25.64
C LEU A 113 28.71 -33.60 -26.86
N LYS A 114 28.56 -32.87 -27.97
CA LYS A 114 29.35 -33.01 -29.19
C LYS A 114 30.23 -31.75 -29.37
N GLU A 115 31.11 -31.78 -30.36
CA GLU A 115 31.97 -30.64 -30.72
C GLU A 115 31.16 -29.35 -30.99
N PRO A 116 31.65 -28.16 -30.60
CA PRO A 116 30.92 -26.91 -30.81
C PRO A 116 30.74 -26.56 -32.30
N TRP A 117 29.63 -25.90 -32.62
CA TRP A 117 29.35 -25.28 -33.91
C TRP A 117 29.54 -23.78 -33.84
N PHE A 118 30.18 -23.20 -34.85
CA PHE A 118 30.52 -21.80 -34.92
C PHE A 118 29.75 -21.08 -36.02
N PHE A 119 29.03 -20.03 -35.66
CA PHE A 119 28.23 -19.21 -36.57
C PHE A 119 28.82 -17.82 -36.70
N ARG A 120 28.83 -17.24 -37.90
CA ARG A 120 29.36 -15.88 -38.12
C ARG A 120 28.29 -14.93 -38.58
N ARG A 121 28.40 -13.63 -38.25
CA ARG A 121 27.44 -12.62 -38.70
C ARG A 121 27.31 -12.63 -40.24
N ALA A 122 26.07 -12.59 -40.73
CA ALA A 122 25.76 -12.54 -42.15
C ALA A 122 26.36 -11.28 -42.79
N PRO A 123 27.23 -11.42 -43.81
CA PRO A 123 27.83 -10.29 -44.51
C PRO A 123 26.87 -9.75 -45.58
N ILE A 124 25.78 -9.11 -45.16
CA ILE A 124 24.83 -8.48 -46.08
C ILE A 124 25.14 -7.00 -46.17
N GLY A 125 25.53 -6.57 -47.38
CA GLY A 125 25.71 -5.16 -47.72
C GLY A 125 24.41 -4.57 -48.28
N GLY A 126 24.25 -3.26 -48.14
CA GLY A 126 23.14 -2.51 -48.73
C GLY A 126 23.63 -1.33 -49.56
N SER A 127 22.84 -0.90 -50.55
CA SER A 127 23.09 0.36 -51.26
C SER A 127 21.79 1.03 -51.66
N GLN A 128 21.80 2.37 -51.70
CA GLN A 128 20.72 3.18 -52.26
C GLN A 128 21.08 3.60 -53.69
N SER A 129 20.18 3.35 -54.64
CA SER A 129 20.33 3.80 -56.02
C SER A 129 20.06 5.30 -56.15
N THR A 130 20.42 5.89 -57.29
CA THR A 130 20.11 7.30 -57.60
C THR A 130 18.62 7.60 -57.72
N THR A 131 17.77 6.57 -57.89
CA THR A 131 16.30 6.69 -57.92
C THR A 131 15.66 6.51 -56.54
N GLY A 132 16.48 6.28 -55.49
CA GLY A 132 16.01 6.11 -54.11
C GLY A 132 15.66 4.67 -53.73
N GLU A 133 15.91 3.70 -54.61
CA GLU A 133 15.62 2.29 -54.41
C GLU A 133 16.74 1.61 -53.61
N VAL A 134 16.39 0.80 -52.61
CA VAL A 134 17.35 0.11 -51.75
C VAL A 134 17.51 -1.33 -52.21
N ASN A 135 18.77 -1.76 -52.34
CA ASN A 135 19.10 -3.13 -52.72
C ASN A 135 20.08 -3.73 -51.71
N TYR A 136 19.70 -4.87 -51.13
CA TYR A 136 20.58 -5.69 -50.29
C TYR A 136 21.20 -6.83 -51.09
N LYS A 137 22.42 -7.22 -50.69
CA LYS A 137 23.14 -8.31 -51.33
C LYS A 137 23.98 -9.07 -50.32
N TYR A 138 23.89 -10.40 -50.40
CA TYR A 138 24.81 -11.27 -49.66
C TYR A 138 26.22 -11.19 -50.26
N GLU A 139 27.19 -10.77 -49.45
CA GLU A 139 28.59 -10.68 -49.83
C GLU A 139 29.29 -12.01 -49.55
N ASN A 140 29.81 -12.65 -50.58
CA ASN A 140 30.56 -13.89 -50.38
C ASN A 140 31.95 -13.55 -49.79
N THR A 141 32.13 -13.71 -48.48
CA THR A 141 33.39 -13.42 -47.75
C THR A 141 34.32 -14.63 -47.73
N ASP A 142 35.61 -14.44 -47.46
CA ASP A 142 36.61 -15.53 -47.42
C ASP A 142 36.26 -16.65 -46.42
N TRP A 143 35.56 -16.34 -45.33
CA TRP A 143 34.97 -17.31 -44.38
C TRP A 143 33.99 -18.32 -44.99
N HIS A 144 33.34 -17.93 -46.08
CA HIS A 144 32.32 -18.70 -46.79
C HIS A 144 32.82 -19.19 -48.16
N LYS A 145 34.03 -18.79 -48.60
CA LYS A 145 34.60 -19.12 -49.92
C LYS A 145 35.40 -20.42 -49.95
N VAL A 146 35.83 -20.95 -48.81
CA VAL A 146 36.81 -22.04 -48.82
C VAL A 146 36.14 -23.34 -49.28
N LYS A 147 36.52 -23.83 -50.47
CA LYS A 147 36.21 -25.19 -50.94
C LYS A 147 37.08 -26.21 -50.19
N LEU A 148 36.92 -26.29 -48.88
CA LEU A 148 37.39 -27.43 -48.09
C LEU A 148 36.29 -28.48 -48.05
N GLU A 149 36.64 -29.74 -47.73
CA GLU A 149 35.66 -30.81 -47.53
C GLU A 149 34.66 -30.50 -46.40
N LYS A 150 34.94 -29.47 -45.57
CA LYS A 150 34.07 -28.92 -44.53
C LYS A 150 34.15 -27.38 -44.52
N PRO A 151 33.04 -26.64 -44.33
CA PRO A 151 33.07 -25.19 -44.20
C PRO A 151 33.74 -24.74 -42.88
N LEU A 152 34.42 -23.59 -42.86
CA LEU A 152 35.09 -23.05 -41.66
C LEU A 152 34.12 -22.58 -40.57
N VAL A 153 32.87 -22.27 -40.94
CA VAL A 153 31.77 -21.97 -40.02
C VAL A 153 30.52 -22.72 -40.47
N GLU A 154 29.59 -22.95 -39.57
CA GLU A 154 28.41 -23.80 -39.75
C GLU A 154 27.22 -23.07 -40.38
N GLY A 155 27.29 -21.74 -40.45
CA GLY A 155 26.31 -20.91 -41.13
C GLY A 155 26.43 -19.42 -40.76
N PRO A 156 25.73 -18.55 -41.51
CA PRO A 156 25.57 -17.15 -41.14
C PRO A 156 24.42 -16.96 -40.15
N PHE A 157 24.49 -15.92 -39.30
CA PHE A 157 23.36 -15.46 -38.49
C PHE A 157 22.97 -14.01 -38.82
N GLY A 158 21.66 -13.73 -38.80
CA GLY A 158 21.11 -12.40 -39.06
C GLY A 158 21.47 -11.39 -37.97
N TRP A 159 21.71 -10.15 -38.38
CA TRP A 159 21.92 -9.01 -37.48
C TRP A 159 21.02 -7.85 -37.91
N MET A 160 21.31 -6.64 -37.48
CA MET A 160 20.55 -5.46 -37.85
C MET A 160 20.78 -5.06 -39.31
N PRO A 161 19.71 -4.72 -40.06
CA PRO A 161 19.81 -4.25 -41.43
C PRO A 161 20.70 -3.00 -41.57
N PRO A 162 21.58 -2.94 -42.59
CA PRO A 162 22.33 -1.72 -42.93
C PRO A 162 21.42 -0.54 -43.28
N ARG A 163 21.55 0.60 -42.59
CA ARG A 163 20.77 1.82 -42.86
C ARG A 163 21.43 2.60 -44.01
N VAL A 164 20.87 2.54 -45.21
CA VAL A 164 21.54 3.05 -46.42
C VAL A 164 20.86 4.25 -47.06
N ARG A 165 19.62 4.57 -46.68
CA ARG A 165 18.91 5.75 -47.19
C ARG A 165 19.48 7.03 -46.60
N ASP A 166 19.72 8.04 -47.44
CA ASP A 166 20.06 9.39 -46.97
C ASP A 166 18.91 10.03 -46.19
N ALA A 167 19.18 10.48 -44.97
CA ALA A 167 18.16 11.03 -44.06
C ALA A 167 17.91 12.55 -44.25
N SER A 168 18.32 13.14 -45.37
CA SER A 168 18.23 14.58 -45.69
C SER A 168 16.80 15.14 -45.88
N THR A 169 15.77 14.37 -45.54
CA THR A 169 14.36 14.77 -45.60
C THR A 169 13.93 15.41 -44.27
N GLU A 170 12.94 16.32 -44.28
CA GLU A 170 12.49 17.01 -43.06
C GLU A 170 12.12 16.03 -41.92
N GLN A 171 11.53 14.86 -42.27
CA GLN A 171 11.07 13.85 -41.32
C GLN A 171 12.20 13.14 -40.54
N TYR A 172 13.37 12.94 -41.16
CA TYR A 172 14.51 12.21 -40.56
C TYR A 172 15.79 13.05 -40.46
N SER A 173 15.68 14.37 -40.64
CA SER A 173 16.80 15.33 -40.72
C SER A 173 17.78 15.33 -39.55
N LYS A 174 17.43 14.67 -38.43
CA LYS A 174 18.30 14.47 -37.26
C LYS A 174 19.27 13.28 -37.40
N TRP A 175 19.10 12.46 -38.43
CA TRP A 175 19.88 11.26 -38.71
C TRP A 175 20.74 11.49 -39.96
N ASP A 176 21.82 10.73 -40.10
CA ASP A 176 22.61 10.68 -41.35
C ASP A 176 22.03 9.64 -42.31
N LYS A 177 21.59 8.48 -41.78
CA LYS A 177 20.98 7.41 -42.57
C LYS A 177 19.75 6.79 -41.93
N TYR A 178 18.85 6.23 -42.74
CA TYR A 178 17.73 5.44 -42.22
C TYR A 178 17.42 4.19 -43.05
N ALA A 179 16.57 3.30 -42.52
CA ALA A 179 15.96 2.17 -43.25
C ALA A 179 14.48 2.09 -42.92
N THR A 180 13.60 1.89 -43.91
CA THR A 180 12.15 1.75 -43.73
C THR A 180 11.75 0.29 -43.44
N SER A 181 10.46 0.04 -43.14
CA SER A 181 9.94 -1.34 -43.00
C SER A 181 10.24 -2.21 -44.24
N GLU A 182 10.03 -1.67 -45.45
CA GLU A 182 10.34 -2.38 -46.70
C GLU A 182 11.83 -2.75 -46.83
N ASP A 183 12.73 -1.88 -46.37
CA ASP A 183 14.16 -2.13 -46.41
C ASP A 183 14.53 -3.30 -45.49
N VAL A 184 13.98 -3.33 -44.26
CA VAL A 184 14.31 -4.40 -43.32
C VAL A 184 13.75 -5.75 -43.78
N VAL A 185 12.59 -5.79 -44.43
CA VAL A 185 12.04 -7.01 -45.05
C VAL A 185 12.91 -7.47 -46.23
N SER A 186 13.37 -6.55 -47.08
CA SER A 186 14.29 -6.87 -48.20
C SER A 186 15.63 -7.46 -47.71
N TYR A 187 16.13 -6.99 -46.57
CA TYR A 187 17.29 -7.58 -45.91
C TYR A 187 17.03 -9.04 -45.49
N LEU A 188 15.88 -9.33 -44.88
CA LEU A 188 15.51 -10.70 -44.45
C LEU A 188 15.33 -11.66 -45.63
N ASP A 189 14.72 -11.20 -46.71
CA ASP A 189 14.61 -11.95 -47.97
C ASP A 189 16.00 -12.31 -48.52
N THR A 190 16.93 -11.34 -48.52
CA THR A 190 18.31 -11.58 -48.94
C THR A 190 19.02 -12.59 -48.04
N LEU A 191 18.83 -12.51 -46.72
CA LEU A 191 19.39 -13.45 -45.75
C LEU A 191 18.87 -14.87 -45.97
N THR A 192 17.55 -15.03 -46.06
CA THR A 192 16.88 -16.32 -46.24
C THR A 192 17.30 -16.99 -47.55
N LYS A 193 17.34 -16.24 -48.65
CA LYS A 193 17.86 -16.73 -49.94
C LYS A 193 19.32 -17.16 -49.89
N ALA A 194 20.15 -16.46 -49.10
CA ALA A 194 21.55 -16.83 -48.95
C ALA A 194 21.71 -18.15 -48.16
N ILE A 195 20.87 -18.34 -47.14
CA ILE A 195 20.86 -19.56 -46.32
C ILE A 195 20.33 -20.77 -47.10
N ASN A 196 19.33 -20.58 -47.97
CA ASN A 196 18.75 -21.67 -48.76
C ASN A 196 19.46 -21.93 -50.09
N ASN A 197 20.60 -21.29 -50.34
CA ASN A 197 21.39 -21.56 -51.54
C ASN A 197 22.05 -22.95 -51.44
N GLU A 198 21.71 -23.84 -52.38
CA GLU A 198 22.08 -25.27 -52.45
C GLU A 198 23.60 -25.60 -52.36
N SER A 199 24.48 -24.59 -52.40
CA SER A 199 25.93 -24.76 -52.37
C SER A 199 26.57 -24.74 -50.97
N ALA A 200 25.84 -24.36 -49.93
CA ALA A 200 26.35 -24.29 -48.55
C ALA A 200 25.73 -25.39 -47.67
N GLN A 201 26.56 -26.24 -47.05
CA GLN A 201 26.10 -27.21 -46.04
C GLN A 201 25.82 -26.50 -44.70
N ILE A 202 24.78 -25.67 -44.67
CA ILE A 202 24.40 -24.93 -43.45
C ILE A 202 23.71 -25.89 -42.48
N LYS A 203 24.16 -25.86 -41.22
CA LYS A 203 23.68 -26.78 -40.17
C LYS A 203 22.51 -26.22 -39.37
N LEU A 204 22.37 -24.90 -39.31
CA LEU A 204 21.28 -24.19 -38.62
C LEU A 204 20.94 -22.90 -39.38
N ARG A 205 19.69 -22.78 -39.85
CA ARG A 205 19.20 -21.65 -40.65
C ARG A 205 18.68 -20.56 -39.72
N ASN A 206 19.41 -19.45 -39.63
CA ASN A 206 19.12 -18.36 -38.69
C ASN A 206 18.54 -17.13 -39.40
N SER A 207 17.51 -16.54 -38.84
CA SER A 207 16.95 -15.25 -39.25
C SER A 207 16.95 -14.26 -38.08
N VAL A 208 16.39 -13.06 -38.27
CA VAL A 208 16.42 -11.98 -37.28
C VAL A 208 15.16 -11.11 -37.30
N VAL A 209 14.84 -10.51 -36.15
CA VAL A 209 13.83 -9.46 -35.99
C VAL A 209 14.38 -8.35 -35.09
N VAL A 210 13.94 -7.11 -35.30
CA VAL A 210 14.43 -5.92 -34.58
C VAL A 210 13.27 -4.93 -34.32
N PRO A 211 12.95 -4.56 -33.07
CA PRO A 211 11.79 -3.71 -32.67
C PRO A 211 11.87 -2.23 -33.11
N GLY A 212 12.84 -1.85 -33.95
CA GLY A 212 13.21 -0.48 -34.29
C GLY A 212 14.48 -0.01 -33.56
N MET A 213 15.13 1.02 -34.09
CA MET A 213 16.50 1.35 -33.66
C MET A 213 16.86 2.82 -33.86
N ASP A 214 17.21 3.52 -32.78
CA ASP A 214 17.84 4.85 -32.79
C ASP A 214 19.30 4.70 -32.38
N ASN A 215 20.24 4.88 -33.31
CA ASN A 215 21.67 4.80 -33.00
C ASN A 215 22.30 6.21 -32.98
N ARG A 216 22.63 6.67 -31.77
CA ARG A 216 23.47 7.85 -31.48
C ARG A 216 24.92 7.51 -31.07
N GLY A 217 25.33 6.25 -31.20
CA GLY A 217 26.67 5.71 -30.88
C GLY A 217 26.77 4.16 -30.93
N CYS A 218 28.01 3.64 -30.92
CA CYS A 218 28.49 2.23 -30.90
C CYS A 218 27.92 1.20 -31.92
N ALA A 219 26.61 1.14 -32.18
CA ALA A 219 26.01 0.12 -33.05
C ALA A 219 26.23 0.34 -34.56
N GLY A 220 27.13 1.25 -34.87
CA GLY A 220 27.67 1.57 -36.17
C GLY A 220 29.08 2.05 -35.89
N TRP A 221 30.07 1.24 -36.25
CA TRP A 221 31.50 1.56 -36.16
C TRP A 221 31.90 2.70 -37.13
N GLY A 222 31.14 3.79 -37.12
CA GLY A 222 31.26 4.95 -37.99
C GLY A 222 30.75 6.20 -37.29
N THR A 223 31.10 7.36 -37.82
CA THR A 223 30.73 8.68 -37.29
C THR A 223 29.28 9.08 -37.58
N ASN A 224 28.46 8.18 -38.12
CA ASN A 224 27.14 8.49 -38.66
C ASN A 224 26.04 8.04 -37.70
N PHE A 225 25.07 8.91 -37.46
CA PHE A 225 23.83 8.63 -36.74
C PHE A 225 22.81 8.00 -37.66
N THR A 226 22.08 7.00 -37.19
CA THR A 226 21.20 6.24 -38.07
C THR A 226 19.91 5.78 -37.40
N PHE A 227 18.88 5.52 -38.20
CA PHE A 227 17.55 5.24 -37.69
C PHE A 227 16.82 4.10 -38.42
N ILE A 228 16.11 3.25 -37.67
CA ILE A 228 15.08 2.34 -38.17
C ILE A 228 13.78 2.74 -37.44
N PRO A 229 12.74 3.22 -38.14
CA PRO A 229 11.51 3.67 -37.52
C PRO A 229 10.79 2.48 -36.90
N ARG A 230 10.24 2.69 -35.70
CA ARG A 230 9.37 1.71 -35.06
C ARG A 230 8.03 1.57 -35.79
N GLU A 231 7.54 2.66 -36.39
CA GLU A 231 6.21 2.73 -37.05
C GLU A 231 5.08 2.21 -36.16
N ASN A 232 5.12 2.54 -34.86
CA ASN A 232 4.25 1.97 -33.83
C ASN A 232 4.24 0.42 -33.82
N GLY A 233 5.41 -0.19 -33.87
CA GLY A 233 5.58 -1.64 -33.91
C GLY A 233 5.39 -2.26 -35.29
N LYS A 234 4.86 -1.54 -36.29
CA LYS A 234 4.58 -2.10 -37.61
C LYS A 234 5.83 -2.67 -38.30
N THR A 235 6.95 -1.96 -38.22
CA THR A 235 8.24 -2.45 -38.75
C THR A 235 8.63 -3.79 -38.14
N TYR A 236 8.42 -3.95 -36.83
CA TYR A 236 8.75 -5.18 -36.12
C TYR A 236 7.80 -6.33 -36.47
N GLU A 237 6.50 -6.03 -36.56
CA GLU A 237 5.50 -6.97 -37.05
C GLU A 237 5.82 -7.46 -38.46
N ASP A 238 6.24 -6.58 -39.37
CA ASP A 238 6.58 -6.94 -40.75
C ASP A 238 7.75 -7.91 -40.82
N MET A 239 8.78 -7.70 -39.98
CA MET A 239 9.87 -8.66 -39.85
C MET A 239 9.38 -10.01 -39.32
N TRP A 240 8.53 -10.02 -38.30
CA TRP A 240 7.96 -11.25 -37.76
C TRP A 240 7.08 -12.00 -38.77
N ASN A 241 6.19 -11.30 -39.47
CA ASN A 241 5.34 -11.87 -40.53
C ASN A 241 6.22 -12.54 -41.60
N PHE A 242 7.27 -11.87 -42.06
CA PHE A 242 8.23 -12.46 -43.00
C PHE A 242 8.80 -13.79 -42.47
N ASN A 243 9.23 -13.82 -41.20
CA ASN A 243 9.79 -15.03 -40.59
C ASN A 243 8.78 -16.17 -40.49
N VAL A 244 7.53 -15.88 -40.10
CA VAL A 244 6.44 -16.88 -40.03
C VAL A 244 6.09 -17.41 -41.43
N GLU A 245 6.03 -16.55 -42.44
CA GLU A 245 5.79 -16.96 -43.83
C GLU A 245 6.90 -17.89 -44.39
N HIS A 246 8.11 -17.79 -43.84
CA HIS A 246 9.28 -18.58 -44.23
C HIS A 246 9.70 -19.58 -43.14
N GLN A 247 8.79 -20.02 -42.27
CA GLN A 247 9.12 -20.89 -41.13
C GLN A 247 9.68 -22.27 -41.53
N GLU A 248 9.33 -22.79 -42.71
CA GLU A 248 9.92 -24.04 -43.24
C GLU A 248 11.40 -23.87 -43.64
N ASP A 249 11.79 -22.63 -43.90
CA ASP A 249 13.09 -22.21 -44.40
C ASP A 249 14.02 -21.68 -43.30
N ILE A 250 13.51 -21.50 -42.07
CA ILE A 250 14.20 -20.87 -40.95
C ILE A 250 14.08 -21.78 -39.72
N ASP A 251 15.20 -22.11 -39.08
CA ASP A 251 15.20 -22.95 -37.88
C ASP A 251 15.18 -22.11 -36.59
N VAL A 252 15.82 -20.93 -36.61
CA VAL A 252 15.95 -20.04 -35.45
C VAL A 252 15.73 -18.58 -35.86
N VAL A 253 14.87 -17.87 -35.14
CA VAL A 253 14.72 -16.41 -35.25
C VAL A 253 15.43 -15.74 -34.09
N TYR A 254 16.41 -14.91 -34.40
CA TYR A 254 17.13 -14.10 -33.42
C TYR A 254 16.43 -12.77 -33.20
N ILE A 255 16.23 -12.35 -31.95
CA ILE A 255 15.78 -10.99 -31.67
C ILE A 255 17.01 -10.15 -31.34
N ALA A 256 17.45 -9.35 -32.30
CA ALA A 256 18.68 -8.59 -32.14
C ALA A 256 18.47 -7.37 -31.24
N SER A 257 19.48 -7.07 -30.42
CA SER A 257 19.53 -5.90 -29.56
C SER A 257 18.38 -5.84 -28.53
N TRP A 258 18.01 -6.99 -27.95
CA TRP A 258 17.00 -7.06 -26.89
C TRP A 258 17.50 -6.35 -25.61
N ASN A 259 16.99 -5.14 -25.38
CA ASN A 259 17.33 -4.27 -24.24
C ASN A 259 18.76 -3.69 -24.26
N ASP A 260 19.27 -3.30 -25.43
CA ASP A 260 20.53 -2.55 -25.54
C ASP A 260 20.30 -1.04 -25.46
N TYR A 261 20.11 -0.55 -24.23
CA TYR A 261 19.83 0.86 -23.95
C TYR A 261 20.93 1.80 -24.47
N THR A 262 22.18 1.34 -24.47
CA THR A 262 23.34 2.11 -24.97
C THR A 262 23.34 2.32 -26.47
N GLU A 263 22.73 1.40 -27.22
CA GLU A 263 22.56 1.46 -28.68
C GLU A 263 21.18 1.98 -29.10
N GLY A 264 20.39 2.49 -28.14
CA GLY A 264 19.06 3.06 -28.32
C GLY A 264 17.97 2.05 -28.68
N HIS A 265 18.15 0.79 -28.27
CA HIS A 265 17.10 -0.22 -28.24
C HIS A 265 16.34 -0.18 -26.92
N GLN A 266 15.01 -0.37 -26.99
CA GLN A 266 14.15 -0.57 -25.83
C GLN A 266 13.07 -1.60 -26.20
N ILE A 267 13.07 -2.75 -25.52
CA ILE A 267 12.01 -3.78 -25.58
C ILE A 267 11.39 -4.03 -24.19
N GLU A 268 12.08 -3.68 -23.10
CA GLU A 268 11.45 -3.63 -21.78
C GLU A 268 10.33 -2.58 -21.77
N PRO A 269 9.25 -2.77 -21.00
CA PRO A 269 8.16 -1.80 -20.96
C PRO A 269 8.68 -0.45 -20.45
N THR A 270 8.91 0.48 -21.38
CA THR A 270 9.21 1.88 -21.07
C THR A 270 7.92 2.69 -21.10
N MET A 271 7.96 3.90 -20.50
CA MET A 271 6.85 4.84 -20.62
C MET A 271 6.52 5.19 -22.08
N GLU A 272 7.47 5.02 -23.00
CA GLU A 272 7.36 5.43 -24.40
C GLU A 272 6.69 4.34 -25.28
N ASP A 273 6.99 3.05 -25.07
CA ASP A 273 6.59 1.96 -25.99
C ASP A 273 5.70 0.85 -25.35
N GLY A 274 5.52 0.82 -24.02
CA GLY A 274 4.63 -0.13 -23.32
C GLY A 274 4.98 -1.62 -23.52
N TYR A 275 3.97 -2.50 -23.46
CA TYR A 275 4.12 -3.97 -23.66
C TYR A 275 4.08 -4.42 -25.13
N ARG A 276 3.96 -3.48 -26.08
CA ARG A 276 3.70 -3.76 -27.51
C ARG A 276 4.66 -4.77 -28.11
N GLU A 277 5.96 -4.55 -28.01
CA GLU A 277 6.95 -5.42 -28.67
C GLU A 277 7.05 -6.81 -28.03
N ILE A 278 6.73 -6.91 -26.73
CA ILE A 278 6.66 -8.19 -26.03
C ILE A 278 5.43 -8.97 -26.50
N ALA A 279 4.28 -8.30 -26.62
CA ALA A 279 3.05 -8.91 -27.14
C ALA A 279 3.21 -9.35 -28.61
N THR A 280 3.83 -8.51 -29.44
CA THR A 280 4.18 -8.85 -30.83
C THR A 280 5.09 -10.07 -30.88
N THR A 281 6.15 -10.08 -30.07
CA THR A 281 7.08 -11.23 -29.98
C THR A 281 6.33 -12.49 -29.57
N GLN A 282 5.51 -12.44 -28.52
CA GLN A 282 4.78 -13.59 -28.02
C GLN A 282 3.83 -14.17 -29.06
N LYS A 283 3.03 -13.31 -29.71
CA LYS A 283 2.10 -13.69 -30.77
C LYS A 283 2.83 -14.40 -31.91
N TYR A 284 3.85 -13.76 -32.47
CA TYR A 284 4.50 -14.26 -33.68
C TYR A 284 5.50 -15.37 -33.42
N ALA A 285 6.18 -15.38 -32.26
CA ALA A 285 7.02 -16.51 -31.87
C ALA A 285 6.20 -17.77 -31.60
N ALA A 286 5.00 -17.64 -31.00
CA ALA A 286 4.09 -18.78 -30.86
C ALA A 286 3.64 -19.29 -32.23
N GLN A 287 3.25 -18.41 -33.15
CA GLN A 287 2.92 -18.78 -34.53
C GLN A 287 4.08 -19.50 -35.23
N PHE A 288 5.30 -18.96 -35.14
CA PHE A 288 6.50 -19.55 -35.72
C PHE A 288 6.82 -20.94 -35.15
N LYS A 289 6.50 -21.19 -33.88
CA LYS A 289 6.66 -22.48 -33.21
C LYS A 289 5.49 -23.44 -33.39
N GLU A 290 4.46 -23.02 -34.14
CA GLU A 290 3.18 -23.74 -34.26
C GLU A 290 2.50 -23.98 -32.89
N GLU A 291 2.72 -23.07 -31.94
CA GLU A 291 2.12 -23.03 -30.62
C GLU A 291 0.90 -22.09 -30.61
N VAL A 292 0.00 -22.28 -29.64
CA VAL A 292 -1.09 -21.33 -29.41
C VAL A 292 -0.50 -20.10 -28.71
N PRO A 293 -0.63 -18.88 -29.26
CA PRO A 293 -0.21 -17.68 -28.56
C PRO A 293 -0.98 -17.60 -27.24
N ASN A 294 -0.26 -17.56 -26.13
CA ASN A 294 -0.87 -17.30 -24.84
C ASN A 294 -1.50 -15.90 -24.93
N GLU A 295 -2.82 -15.80 -24.70
CA GLU A 295 -3.57 -14.57 -24.90
C GLU A 295 -3.06 -13.43 -23.98
N GLU A 296 -3.53 -12.19 -24.24
CA GLU A 296 -3.18 -10.92 -23.57
C GLU A 296 -3.00 -11.03 -22.04
N GLU A 297 -3.68 -11.98 -21.40
CA GLU A 297 -3.64 -12.28 -19.98
C GLU A 297 -2.23 -12.50 -19.40
N THR A 298 -1.26 -12.97 -20.19
CA THR A 298 0.11 -13.19 -19.68
C THR A 298 0.96 -11.94 -19.48
N LEU A 299 0.65 -10.85 -20.19
CA LEU A 299 1.37 -9.57 -20.08
C LEU A 299 0.58 -8.53 -19.29
N GLN A 300 -0.75 -8.58 -19.38
CA GLN A 300 -1.66 -7.70 -18.66
C GLN A 300 -1.57 -7.90 -17.13
N LEU A 301 -1.52 -9.15 -16.65
CA LEU A 301 -1.47 -9.40 -15.21
C LEU A 301 -0.17 -8.89 -14.55
N PRO A 302 1.04 -9.08 -15.13
CA PRO A 302 2.25 -8.39 -14.67
C PRO A 302 2.14 -6.85 -14.66
N GLU A 303 1.48 -6.27 -15.66
CA GLU A 303 1.27 -4.82 -15.77
C GLU A 303 0.36 -4.28 -14.67
N GLU A 304 -0.82 -4.89 -14.51
CA GLU A 304 -1.75 -4.58 -13.42
C GLU A 304 -1.05 -4.73 -12.07
N LEU A 305 -0.30 -5.83 -11.89
CA LEU A 305 0.51 -6.04 -10.69
C LEU A 305 1.52 -4.90 -10.48
N PHE A 306 2.18 -4.42 -11.52
CA PHE A 306 3.11 -3.30 -11.45
C PHE A 306 2.41 -1.99 -11.06
N HIS A 307 1.25 -1.68 -11.63
CA HIS A 307 0.47 -0.50 -11.28
C HIS A 307 -0.06 -0.55 -9.84
N LEU A 308 -0.54 -1.71 -9.39
CA LEU A 308 -0.94 -1.90 -8.00
C LEU A 308 0.26 -1.77 -7.06
N ARG A 309 1.44 -2.30 -7.43
CA ARG A 309 2.69 -2.05 -6.68
C ARG A 309 3.06 -0.57 -6.64
N LYS A 310 2.78 0.21 -7.69
CA LYS A 310 2.95 1.67 -7.67
C LYS A 310 1.95 2.37 -6.74
N LYS A 311 0.66 2.02 -6.79
CA LYS A 311 -0.38 2.53 -5.87
C LYS A 311 -0.04 2.18 -4.42
N TYR A 312 0.34 0.93 -4.16
CA TYR A 312 0.90 0.47 -2.89
C TYR A 312 2.10 1.31 -2.45
N ASN A 313 3.09 1.52 -3.34
CA ASN A 313 4.27 2.32 -3.01
C ASN A 313 3.93 3.79 -2.74
N PHE A 314 2.91 4.33 -3.41
CA PHE A 314 2.37 5.65 -3.10
C PHE A 314 1.78 5.68 -1.68
N LEU A 315 0.91 4.73 -1.34
CA LEU A 315 0.32 4.60 0.00
C LEU A 315 1.39 4.43 1.09
N LYS A 316 2.43 3.64 0.82
CA LYS A 316 3.61 3.51 1.66
C LYS A 316 4.35 4.83 1.86
N LYS A 317 4.48 5.64 0.79
CA LYS A 317 5.14 6.95 0.83
C LYS A 317 4.33 8.01 1.59
N VAL A 318 3.00 7.96 1.52
CA VAL A 318 2.10 8.84 2.29
C VAL A 318 1.81 8.32 3.70
N GLY A 319 2.51 7.26 4.13
CA GLY A 319 2.59 6.86 5.53
C GLY A 319 1.45 6.02 6.08
N ILE A 320 0.66 5.37 5.22
CA ILE A 320 -0.23 4.29 5.69
C ILE A 320 0.63 3.27 6.44
N GLN A 321 0.19 2.85 7.63
CA GLN A 321 0.97 1.98 8.51
C GLN A 321 1.43 0.71 7.81
N GLU A 322 2.65 0.29 8.12
CA GLU A 322 3.28 -0.85 7.46
C GLU A 322 2.48 -2.15 7.70
N ASP A 323 1.85 -2.30 8.86
CA ASP A 323 0.98 -3.44 9.19
C ASP A 323 -0.29 -3.52 8.32
N THR A 324 -0.84 -2.39 7.87
CA THR A 324 -1.96 -2.34 6.92
C THR A 324 -1.49 -2.69 5.50
N LEU A 325 -0.23 -2.38 5.19
CA LEU A 325 0.36 -2.59 3.87
C LEU A 325 0.99 -3.98 3.71
N ILE A 326 1.44 -4.62 4.79
CA ILE A 326 2.08 -5.95 4.75
C ILE A 326 1.17 -7.00 4.10
N PRO A 327 -0.13 -7.15 4.48
CA PRO A 327 -1.02 -8.12 3.84
C PRO A 327 -1.17 -7.85 2.34
N ILE A 328 -1.28 -6.58 1.95
CA ILE A 328 -1.37 -6.18 0.55
C ILE A 328 -0.08 -6.51 -0.19
N GLN A 329 1.08 -6.29 0.44
CA GLN A 329 2.38 -6.60 -0.13
C GLN A 329 2.56 -8.11 -0.32
N GLU A 330 2.13 -8.92 0.65
CA GLU A 330 2.13 -10.38 0.57
C GLU A 330 1.22 -10.86 -0.56
N LYS A 331 0.00 -10.30 -0.67
CA LYS A 331 -0.93 -10.58 -1.76
C LYS A 331 -0.35 -10.19 -3.12
N LEU A 332 0.29 -9.02 -3.24
CA LEU A 332 1.00 -8.60 -4.46
C LEU A 332 2.16 -9.55 -4.80
N ASN A 333 2.83 -10.15 -3.82
CA ASN A 333 3.86 -11.16 -4.05
C ASN A 333 3.25 -12.50 -4.49
N GLU A 334 2.16 -12.92 -3.85
CA GLU A 334 1.41 -14.13 -4.19
C GLU A 334 0.83 -14.04 -5.61
N ILE A 335 0.24 -12.90 -5.99
CA ILE A 335 -0.21 -12.62 -7.35
C ILE A 335 0.95 -12.78 -8.33
N GLY A 336 2.12 -12.19 -8.02
CA GLY A 336 3.32 -12.35 -8.85
C GLY A 336 3.76 -13.82 -8.99
N GLN A 337 3.67 -14.59 -7.91
CA GLN A 337 3.95 -16.03 -7.95
C GLN A 337 2.93 -16.77 -8.81
N ASN A 338 1.64 -16.52 -8.63
CA ASN A 338 0.55 -17.13 -9.40
C ASN A 338 0.65 -16.81 -10.89
N ILE A 339 1.00 -15.58 -11.25
CA ILE A 339 1.31 -15.21 -12.64
C ILE A 339 2.48 -16.06 -13.16
N SER A 340 3.56 -16.18 -12.39
CA SER A 340 4.75 -16.94 -12.81
C SER A 340 4.50 -18.45 -12.94
N THR A 341 3.55 -19.01 -12.19
CA THR A 341 3.17 -20.43 -12.22
C THR A 341 1.94 -20.71 -13.09
N GLN A 342 1.49 -19.74 -13.90
CA GLN A 342 0.34 -19.83 -14.81
C GLN A 342 -1.02 -20.05 -14.12
N ASN A 343 -1.16 -19.63 -12.87
CA ASN A 343 -2.43 -19.62 -12.11
C ASN A 343 -3.19 -18.30 -12.35
N PHE A 344 -3.56 -18.01 -13.60
CA PHE A 344 -4.07 -16.69 -14.01
C PHE A 344 -5.40 -16.30 -13.38
N ASP A 345 -6.32 -17.25 -13.17
CA ASP A 345 -7.62 -16.96 -12.55
C ASP A 345 -7.47 -16.46 -11.10
N ILE A 346 -6.55 -17.09 -10.34
CA ILE A 346 -6.25 -16.69 -8.96
C ILE A 346 -5.54 -15.32 -8.95
N ALA A 347 -4.63 -15.09 -9.90
CA ALA A 347 -3.96 -13.80 -10.04
C ALA A 347 -4.94 -12.66 -10.34
N LYS A 348 -5.88 -12.85 -11.29
CA LYS A 348 -6.94 -11.88 -11.62
C LYS A 348 -7.79 -11.51 -10.41
N GLN A 349 -8.25 -12.52 -9.68
CA GLN A 349 -9.03 -12.30 -8.47
C GLN A 349 -8.22 -11.51 -7.43
N GLY A 350 -6.96 -11.88 -7.21
CA GLY A 350 -6.09 -11.16 -6.28
C GLY A 350 -5.84 -9.70 -6.71
N LEU A 351 -5.66 -9.43 -8.00
CA LEU A 351 -5.48 -8.07 -8.53
C LEU A 351 -6.70 -7.20 -8.27
N GLN A 352 -7.91 -7.72 -8.51
CA GLN A 352 -9.15 -6.99 -8.24
C GLN A 352 -9.31 -6.68 -6.74
N GLU A 353 -9.10 -7.68 -5.88
CA GLU A 353 -9.19 -7.53 -4.43
C GLU A 353 -8.21 -6.46 -3.93
N VAL A 354 -6.96 -6.49 -4.40
CA VAL A 354 -5.95 -5.49 -4.02
C VAL A 354 -6.27 -4.11 -4.59
N GLN A 355 -6.83 -4.01 -5.79
CA GLN A 355 -7.25 -2.74 -6.39
C GLN A 355 -8.36 -2.07 -5.56
N GLU A 356 -9.38 -2.82 -5.15
CA GLU A 356 -10.44 -2.35 -4.25
C GLU A 356 -9.88 -1.90 -2.89
N GLU A 357 -8.98 -2.68 -2.30
CA GLU A 357 -8.34 -2.39 -1.01
C GLU A 357 -7.46 -1.14 -1.06
N LEU A 358 -6.62 -0.99 -2.08
CA LEU A 358 -5.79 0.19 -2.29
C LEU A 358 -6.63 1.45 -2.56
N THR A 359 -7.75 1.31 -3.26
CA THR A 359 -8.68 2.42 -3.55
C THR A 359 -9.39 2.87 -2.28
N SER A 360 -9.86 1.91 -1.46
CA SER A 360 -10.39 2.17 -0.12
C SER A 360 -9.36 2.89 0.73
N LEU A 361 -8.13 2.38 0.86
CA LEU A 361 -7.08 3.04 1.64
C LEU A 361 -6.74 4.45 1.15
N ARG A 362 -6.77 4.68 -0.16
CA ARG A 362 -6.55 6.03 -0.73
C ARG A 362 -7.64 7.01 -0.32
N SER A 363 -8.89 6.57 -0.17
CA SER A 363 -10.00 7.42 0.29
C SER A 363 -9.86 7.87 1.76
N HIS A 364 -8.99 7.23 2.54
CA HIS A 364 -8.71 7.56 3.94
C HIS A 364 -7.57 8.58 4.12
N ILE A 365 -6.95 9.06 3.04
CA ILE A 365 -5.88 10.06 3.12
C ILE A 365 -6.49 11.43 3.46
N GLN A 366 -6.25 11.92 4.68
CA GLN A 366 -6.69 13.24 5.13
C GLN A 366 -5.77 14.37 4.64
N LYS A 367 -6.33 15.57 4.46
CA LYS A 367 -5.61 16.79 4.05
C LYS A 367 -5.59 17.80 5.21
N THR A 368 -4.42 18.16 5.71
CA THR A 368 -4.28 19.10 6.85
C THR A 368 -4.24 20.56 6.36
N SER A 369 -5.08 21.44 6.95
CA SER A 369 -5.18 22.86 6.59
C SER A 369 -4.30 23.79 7.46
N ILE A 370 -3.29 24.48 6.89
CA ILE A 370 -2.46 25.46 7.62
C ILE A 370 -2.72 26.89 7.12
N THR A 371 -3.20 27.78 8.01
CA THR A 371 -3.39 29.22 7.73
C THR A 371 -2.29 30.06 8.37
N PHE A 372 -1.64 30.93 7.59
CA PHE A 372 -0.61 31.86 8.09
C PHE A 372 -1.18 33.28 8.22
N ASN A 373 -0.90 33.96 9.33
CA ASN A 373 -1.23 35.38 9.50
C ASN A 373 0.05 36.17 9.77
N LEU A 374 0.50 36.98 8.80
CA LEU A 374 1.78 37.71 8.87
C LEU A 374 1.67 39.09 9.55
N GLN A 375 0.59 39.42 10.25
CA GLN A 375 0.43 40.76 10.83
C GLN A 375 0.49 40.86 12.36
N THR A 376 0.53 39.76 13.12
CA THR A 376 0.65 39.83 14.59
C THR A 376 1.41 38.64 15.15
N GLU A 377 2.19 38.88 16.21
CA GLU A 377 2.93 37.87 16.97
C GLU A 377 2.06 36.64 17.31
N GLY A 378 2.54 35.45 16.95
CA GLY A 378 1.97 34.16 17.36
C GLY A 378 1.09 33.48 16.31
N VAL A 379 1.53 32.29 15.89
CA VAL A 379 0.71 31.34 15.13
C VAL A 379 -0.39 30.83 16.07
N LYS A 380 -1.66 30.95 15.67
CA LYS A 380 -2.75 30.17 16.26
C LYS A 380 -3.14 29.07 15.29
N VAL A 381 -2.96 27.82 15.71
CA VAL A 381 -3.56 26.67 15.05
C VAL A 381 -5.06 26.66 15.36
N GLN A 382 -5.88 26.66 14.32
CA GLN A 382 -7.26 26.22 14.42
C GLN A 382 -7.37 24.99 13.53
N THR A 383 -7.28 23.81 14.14
CA THR A 383 -7.90 22.61 13.60
C THR A 383 -9.37 22.70 13.95
N SER A 384 -10.19 23.04 12.97
CA SER A 384 -11.64 22.95 13.09
C SER A 384 -12.13 22.34 11.80
N SER A 385 -12.93 21.27 11.91
CA SER A 385 -13.87 20.83 10.88
C SER A 385 -14.89 21.94 10.61
N ASN A 386 -14.44 23.00 9.95
CA ASN A 386 -15.26 24.11 9.47
C ASN A 386 -15.86 23.78 8.09
N GLU A 387 -16.05 22.50 7.76
CA GLU A 387 -16.74 22.16 6.51
C GLU A 387 -18.21 22.51 6.68
N ASN A 388 -18.69 23.41 5.82
CA ASN A 388 -20.09 23.78 5.77
C ASN A 388 -20.88 22.64 5.14
N VAL A 389 -21.52 21.79 5.95
CA VAL A 389 -22.30 20.64 5.46
C VAL A 389 -23.62 21.04 4.82
N ALA A 390 -24.02 22.31 4.92
CA ALA A 390 -25.15 22.85 4.18
C ALA A 390 -24.78 23.21 2.73
N LEU A 391 -23.49 23.28 2.38
CA LEU A 391 -23.02 23.77 1.08
C LEU A 391 -23.61 22.96 -0.09
N ASN A 392 -24.25 23.65 -1.03
CA ASN A 392 -24.93 23.12 -2.22
C ASN A 392 -26.05 22.10 -1.91
N LYS A 393 -26.57 22.06 -0.69
CA LYS A 393 -27.58 21.09 -0.30
C LYS A 393 -28.97 21.43 -0.82
N PRO A 394 -29.82 20.43 -1.12
CA PRO A 394 -31.21 20.69 -1.48
C PRO A 394 -31.91 21.51 -0.41
N ILE A 395 -32.58 22.57 -0.84
CA ILE A 395 -33.24 23.51 0.06
C ILE A 395 -34.65 23.80 -0.42
N THR A 396 -35.58 23.86 0.52
CA THR A 396 -36.99 24.15 0.27
C THR A 396 -37.40 25.30 1.17
N THR A 397 -38.10 26.28 0.60
CA THR A 397 -38.64 27.41 1.36
C THR A 397 -40.14 27.51 1.13
N ASN A 398 -40.88 28.06 2.09
CA ASN A 398 -42.30 28.39 1.88
C ASN A 398 -42.51 29.73 1.13
N SER A 399 -41.44 30.43 0.78
CA SER A 399 -41.47 31.72 0.09
C SER A 399 -40.23 31.90 -0.81
N ASN A 400 -40.40 32.44 -2.02
CA ASN A 400 -39.32 32.69 -2.98
C ASN A 400 -38.38 31.49 -3.24
N ASN A 401 -38.96 30.38 -3.74
CA ASN A 401 -38.20 29.16 -4.02
C ASN A 401 -37.20 29.26 -5.17
N GLU A 402 -37.35 30.23 -6.09
CA GLU A 402 -36.44 30.40 -7.23
C GLU A 402 -35.01 30.78 -6.78
N ASN A 403 -34.90 31.50 -5.66
CA ASN A 403 -33.65 31.99 -5.10
C ASN A 403 -33.21 31.22 -3.84
N ALA A 404 -33.91 30.14 -3.47
CA ALA A 404 -33.63 29.42 -2.23
C ALA A 404 -32.20 28.84 -2.20
N PHE A 405 -31.65 28.47 -3.36
CA PHE A 405 -30.29 27.95 -3.48
C PHE A 405 -29.22 28.91 -2.94
N TYR A 406 -29.42 30.23 -3.02
CA TYR A 406 -28.48 31.23 -2.50
C TYR A 406 -28.28 31.14 -0.99
N LEU A 407 -29.20 30.54 -0.26
CA LEU A 407 -29.06 30.33 1.19
C LEU A 407 -27.95 29.32 1.55
N VAL A 408 -27.42 28.57 0.57
CA VAL A 408 -26.51 27.45 0.78
C VAL A 408 -25.43 27.34 -0.30
N ASP A 409 -25.22 28.37 -1.12
CA ASP A 409 -24.34 28.31 -2.29
C ASP A 409 -22.86 28.62 -1.97
N GLY A 410 -22.57 29.01 -0.72
CA GLY A 410 -21.25 29.39 -0.25
C GLY A 410 -20.89 30.85 -0.51
N VAL A 411 -21.83 31.68 -0.99
CA VAL A 411 -21.60 33.08 -1.38
C VAL A 411 -22.34 34.02 -0.42
N ASP A 412 -21.62 34.67 0.50
CA ASP A 412 -22.21 35.53 1.54
C ASP A 412 -22.28 37.03 1.20
N THR A 413 -22.40 37.36 -0.09
CA THR A 413 -22.39 38.74 -0.61
C THR A 413 -23.78 39.24 -1.02
N ASP A 414 -23.94 40.55 -1.17
CA ASP A 414 -25.22 41.16 -1.62
C ASP A 414 -25.64 40.74 -3.04
N THR A 415 -24.78 40.04 -3.80
CA THR A 415 -25.13 39.49 -5.11
C THR A 415 -25.76 38.10 -5.03
N SER A 416 -25.69 37.44 -3.88
CA SER A 416 -26.33 36.15 -3.60
C SER A 416 -27.26 36.33 -2.39
N ILE A 417 -28.54 36.59 -2.66
CA ILE A 417 -29.53 36.85 -1.62
C ILE A 417 -30.80 36.07 -1.85
N TRP A 418 -31.27 35.42 -0.79
CA TRP A 418 -32.66 35.02 -0.69
C TRP A 418 -33.45 36.10 0.03
N GLN A 419 -34.58 36.49 -0.57
CA GLN A 419 -35.48 37.48 -0.01
C GLN A 419 -36.88 36.88 0.17
N GLY A 420 -37.41 36.96 1.39
CA GLY A 420 -38.78 36.52 1.69
C GLY A 420 -39.83 37.42 1.00
N ILE A 421 -40.79 36.80 0.32
CA ILE A 421 -41.93 37.45 -0.36
C ILE A 421 -43.25 36.98 0.26
N GLY A 422 -44.03 37.90 0.83
CA GLY A 422 -45.33 37.61 1.44
C GLY A 422 -45.25 36.76 2.72
N GLU A 423 -46.43 36.42 3.24
CA GLU A 423 -46.79 35.65 4.47
C GLU A 423 -46.04 35.94 5.79
N ASP A 424 -46.76 35.78 6.91
CA ASP A 424 -46.33 36.21 8.25
C ASP A 424 -45.25 35.31 8.91
N GLU A 425 -44.83 34.19 8.30
CA GLU A 425 -43.85 33.22 8.83
C GLU A 425 -43.02 32.57 7.71
N TYR A 426 -41.69 32.65 7.78
CA TYR A 426 -40.79 31.97 6.82
C TYR A 426 -40.23 30.66 7.38
N ARG A 427 -40.32 29.60 6.57
CA ARG A 427 -39.78 28.27 6.85
C ARG A 427 -38.80 27.91 5.76
N ILE A 428 -37.54 27.74 6.16
CA ILE A 428 -36.43 27.38 5.29
C ILE A 428 -35.95 26.02 5.76
N GLU A 429 -36.04 25.01 4.90
CA GLU A 429 -35.69 23.62 5.20
C GLU A 429 -34.52 23.18 4.32
N ILE A 430 -33.42 22.81 4.95
CA ILE A 430 -32.21 22.31 4.29
C ILE A 430 -32.20 20.79 4.46
N ASP A 431 -32.16 20.07 3.35
CA ASP A 431 -31.99 18.62 3.30
C ASP A 431 -30.50 18.32 3.15
N LEU A 432 -29.89 17.78 4.20
CA LEU A 432 -28.46 17.49 4.21
C LEU A 432 -28.13 16.24 3.37
N GLU A 433 -29.15 15.50 2.91
CA GLU A 433 -29.06 14.25 2.13
C GLU A 433 -28.46 13.06 2.89
N ASP A 434 -27.72 13.31 3.98
CA ASP A 434 -27.18 12.32 4.90
C ASP A 434 -27.35 12.78 6.36
N MET A 435 -27.11 11.87 7.32
CA MET A 435 -27.16 12.16 8.75
C MET A 435 -25.86 12.83 9.21
N TYR A 436 -25.95 14.09 9.65
CA TYR A 436 -24.82 14.83 10.20
C TYR A 436 -25.01 15.09 11.70
N ASN A 437 -23.92 15.01 12.46
CA ASN A 437 -23.87 15.43 13.85
C ASN A 437 -23.48 16.91 13.94
N LEU A 438 -24.48 17.78 13.94
CA LEU A 438 -24.28 19.23 13.88
C LEU A 438 -23.91 19.79 15.24
N VAL A 439 -22.96 20.72 15.26
CA VAL A 439 -22.43 21.36 16.48
C VAL A 439 -22.55 22.88 16.45
N ARG A 440 -22.67 23.47 15.27
CA ARG A 440 -22.67 24.93 15.06
C ARG A 440 -23.42 25.29 13.78
N ALA A 441 -23.99 26.49 13.75
CA ALA A 441 -24.54 27.11 12.55
C ALA A 441 -24.05 28.57 12.44
N GLU A 442 -23.95 29.08 11.22
CA GLU A 442 -23.72 30.51 10.96
C GLU A 442 -24.86 31.00 10.06
N VAL A 443 -25.57 32.04 10.47
CA VAL A 443 -26.64 32.65 9.69
C VAL A 443 -26.24 34.07 9.32
N ILE A 444 -26.15 34.33 8.03
CA ILE A 444 -25.77 35.64 7.48
C ILE A 444 -27.00 36.29 6.87
N SER A 445 -27.46 37.40 7.46
CA SER A 445 -28.70 38.10 7.08
C SER A 445 -28.50 39.61 6.90
N GLY A 446 -29.44 40.23 6.19
CA GLY A 446 -29.41 41.64 5.78
C GLY A 446 -28.43 41.93 4.65
N THR A 447 -28.66 43.02 3.91
CA THR A 447 -27.74 43.60 2.91
C THR A 447 -26.60 44.38 3.57
N ALA A 448 -25.57 44.81 2.84
CA ALA A 448 -24.44 45.56 3.39
C ALA A 448 -24.82 46.87 4.12
N ASP A 449 -26.01 47.42 3.87
CA ASP A 449 -26.57 48.59 4.58
C ASP A 449 -27.53 48.22 5.74
N GLU A 450 -27.50 46.97 6.20
CA GLU A 450 -28.31 46.43 7.31
C GLU A 450 -29.82 46.36 7.03
N THR A 451 -30.24 46.48 5.77
CA THR A 451 -31.64 46.33 5.39
C THR A 451 -32.04 44.85 5.39
N GLY A 452 -33.20 44.53 5.98
CA GLY A 452 -33.78 43.18 5.92
C GLY A 452 -33.14 42.14 6.85
N MET A 453 -32.49 42.57 7.94
CA MET A 453 -31.87 41.65 8.91
C MET A 453 -32.87 40.68 9.55
N LEU A 454 -32.42 39.44 9.76
CA LEU A 454 -33.15 38.42 10.51
C LEU A 454 -32.82 38.55 12.01
N THR A 455 -33.83 38.90 12.80
CA THR A 455 -33.72 39.24 14.22
C THR A 455 -34.28 38.17 15.16
N ASN A 456 -35.41 37.54 14.83
CA ASN A 456 -36.03 36.49 15.66
C ASN A 456 -36.27 35.22 14.83
N PHE A 457 -35.64 34.11 15.24
CA PHE A 457 -35.82 32.82 14.59
C PHE A 457 -35.43 31.65 15.49
N THR A 458 -35.85 30.45 15.11
CA THR A 458 -35.46 29.21 15.78
C THR A 458 -34.88 28.24 14.76
N LEU A 459 -33.70 27.69 15.07
CA LEU A 459 -33.16 26.53 14.36
C LEU A 459 -33.80 25.26 14.91
N GLN A 460 -34.34 24.44 14.03
CA GLN A 460 -34.93 23.14 14.32
C GLN A 460 -34.21 22.05 13.54
N TYR A 461 -34.24 20.82 14.07
CA TYR A 461 -33.76 19.62 13.39
C TYR A 461 -34.88 18.58 13.31
N LEU A 462 -34.81 17.72 12.30
CA LEU A 462 -35.76 16.62 12.17
C LEU A 462 -35.26 15.41 12.96
N ASP A 463 -36.07 14.92 13.90
CA ASP A 463 -35.81 13.74 14.71
C ASP A 463 -37.01 12.79 14.64
N GLN A 464 -36.80 11.59 14.11
CA GLN A 464 -37.85 10.56 13.95
C GLN A 464 -39.14 11.07 13.25
N GLY A 465 -38.99 12.03 12.33
CA GLY A 465 -40.11 12.61 11.55
C GLY A 465 -40.81 13.79 12.23
N GLU A 466 -40.40 14.18 13.43
CA GLU A 466 -40.89 15.39 14.12
C GLU A 466 -39.82 16.48 14.18
N TRP A 467 -40.22 17.74 13.99
CA TRP A 467 -39.32 18.88 14.11
C TRP A 467 -39.13 19.26 15.58
N LYS A 468 -37.88 19.35 16.03
CA LYS A 468 -37.49 19.73 17.38
C LYS A 468 -36.52 20.91 17.35
N ASP A 469 -36.57 21.76 18.37
CA ASP A 469 -35.65 22.89 18.47
C ASP A 469 -34.22 22.40 18.72
N ILE A 470 -33.25 22.96 18.00
CA ILE A 470 -31.84 22.72 18.27
C ILE A 470 -31.51 23.38 19.61
N PRO A 471 -30.88 22.67 20.57
CA PRO A 471 -30.47 23.26 21.84
C PRO A 471 -29.53 24.45 21.64
N GLY A 472 -29.95 25.66 22.04
CA GLY A 472 -29.19 26.90 21.80
C GLY A 472 -29.48 27.57 20.45
N GLY A 473 -30.40 27.02 19.64
CA GLY A 473 -30.82 27.54 18.34
C GLY A 473 -31.98 28.53 18.37
N LEU A 474 -32.51 28.91 19.54
CA LEU A 474 -33.50 29.98 19.69
C LEU A 474 -32.77 31.33 19.76
N ILE A 475 -33.04 32.20 18.79
CA ILE A 475 -32.43 33.52 18.66
C ILE A 475 -33.53 34.58 18.76
N GLU A 476 -33.37 35.48 19.72
CA GLU A 476 -34.23 36.65 19.95
C GLU A 476 -33.39 37.93 19.85
N GLU A 477 -33.92 38.96 19.19
CA GLU A 477 -33.27 40.28 19.06
C GLU A 477 -31.83 40.26 18.50
N ASN A 478 -31.55 39.43 17.48
CA ASN A 478 -30.22 39.33 16.87
C ASN A 478 -29.71 40.71 16.36
N PRO A 479 -28.57 41.22 16.88
CA PRO A 479 -28.06 42.53 16.52
C PRO A 479 -27.01 42.51 15.40
N THR A 480 -26.62 41.35 14.88
CA THR A 480 -25.51 41.23 13.90
C THR A 480 -25.96 40.58 12.59
N GLN A 481 -25.36 41.03 11.48
CA GLN A 481 -25.60 40.42 10.17
C GLN A 481 -25.07 38.99 10.09
N ASN A 482 -23.89 38.74 10.65
CA ASN A 482 -23.29 37.43 10.77
C ASN A 482 -23.49 36.94 12.21
N LEU A 483 -24.29 35.89 12.37
CA LEU A 483 -24.56 35.28 13.65
C LEU A 483 -23.99 33.86 13.71
N ASP A 484 -23.00 33.67 14.57
CA ASP A 484 -22.41 32.35 14.87
C ASP A 484 -23.15 31.72 16.07
N ILE A 485 -23.82 30.61 15.82
CA ILE A 485 -24.72 29.92 16.75
C ILE A 485 -24.09 28.59 17.14
N LYS A 486 -23.61 28.50 18.38
CA LYS A 486 -23.09 27.26 18.95
C LYS A 486 -24.20 26.48 19.62
N PHE A 487 -24.32 25.20 19.30
CA PHE A 487 -25.34 24.36 19.89
C PHE A 487 -24.92 23.95 21.30
N SER A 488 -25.85 23.98 22.24
CA SER A 488 -25.59 23.59 23.64
C SER A 488 -25.38 22.08 23.79
N ASN A 489 -25.92 21.30 22.85
CA ASN A 489 -25.64 19.89 22.63
C ASN A 489 -25.61 19.66 21.12
N SER A 490 -24.80 18.72 20.64
CA SER A 490 -24.84 18.33 19.23
C SER A 490 -26.17 17.65 18.89
N VAL A 491 -26.58 17.75 17.63
CA VAL A 491 -27.81 17.12 17.13
C VAL A 491 -27.51 16.32 15.87
N THR A 492 -27.91 15.04 15.85
CA THR A 492 -27.77 14.21 14.65
C THR A 492 -29.04 14.30 13.81
N THR A 493 -28.93 14.79 12.59
CA THR A 493 -30.10 14.96 11.71
C THR A 493 -29.71 14.93 10.24
N GLN A 494 -30.71 14.64 9.40
CA GLN A 494 -30.65 14.80 7.96
C GLN A 494 -31.32 16.09 7.47
N LYS A 495 -32.08 16.80 8.33
CA LYS A 495 -32.77 18.03 7.93
C LYS A 495 -32.71 19.08 9.02
N VAL A 496 -32.41 20.31 8.61
CA VAL A 496 -32.45 21.50 9.47
C VAL A 496 -33.50 22.45 8.95
N ARG A 497 -34.20 23.13 9.85
CA ARG A 497 -35.15 24.19 9.51
C ARG A 497 -34.78 25.48 10.23
N VAL A 498 -34.75 26.58 9.50
CA VAL A 498 -34.82 27.93 10.08
C VAL A 498 -36.30 28.34 10.09
N LEU A 499 -36.85 28.52 11.28
CA LEU A 499 -38.20 29.02 11.50
C LEU A 499 -38.12 30.50 11.88
N CYS A 500 -38.41 31.38 10.93
CA CYS A 500 -38.41 32.81 11.12
C CYS A 500 -39.65 33.28 11.89
N GLN A 501 -39.45 34.08 12.93
CA GLN A 501 -40.50 34.63 13.78
C GLN A 501 -40.70 36.14 13.57
N ASP A 502 -39.86 36.76 12.75
CA ASP A 502 -39.99 38.16 12.37
C ASP A 502 -41.22 38.39 11.48
N LYS A 503 -41.94 39.48 11.77
CA LYS A 503 -43.16 39.86 11.04
C LYS A 503 -42.89 41.05 10.14
N GLY A 504 -42.93 40.84 8.82
CA GLY A 504 -42.84 41.91 7.82
C GLY A 504 -42.26 41.46 6.48
N GLU A 505 -42.51 42.25 5.42
CA GLU A 505 -41.90 42.04 4.11
C GLU A 505 -40.40 42.42 4.12
N GLY A 506 -39.57 41.63 3.47
CA GLY A 506 -38.20 42.04 3.10
C GLY A 506 -37.06 41.48 3.95
N ILE A 507 -37.22 40.32 4.61
CA ILE A 507 -36.09 39.60 5.21
C ILE A 507 -35.15 39.12 4.11
N VAL A 508 -33.87 39.37 4.32
CA VAL A 508 -32.78 39.01 3.43
C VAL A 508 -31.85 38.06 4.18
N ILE A 509 -31.59 36.89 3.61
CA ILE A 509 -30.58 35.96 4.09
C ILE A 509 -29.62 35.71 2.93
N ARG A 510 -28.34 35.88 3.21
CA ARG A 510 -27.23 35.68 2.27
C ARG A 510 -26.71 34.26 2.32
N GLU A 511 -26.62 33.66 3.50
CA GLU A 511 -26.04 32.32 3.64
C GLU A 511 -26.43 31.68 4.98
N ILE A 512 -26.61 30.36 4.97
CA ILE A 512 -26.81 29.53 6.16
C ILE A 512 -25.77 28.42 6.10
N LYS A 513 -24.78 28.51 7.00
CA LYS A 513 -23.72 27.50 7.14
C LYS A 513 -24.05 26.57 8.29
N LEU A 514 -23.88 25.27 8.10
CA LEU A 514 -24.00 24.26 9.15
C LEU A 514 -22.68 23.53 9.28
N PHE A 515 -22.23 23.29 10.51
CA PHE A 515 -20.96 22.62 10.78
C PHE A 515 -21.21 21.36 11.60
N SER A 516 -20.62 20.26 11.17
CA SER A 516 -20.69 18.97 11.84
C SER A 516 -19.39 18.59 12.50
N ASN A 517 -19.47 17.81 13.58
CA ASN A 517 -18.35 17.09 14.17
C ASN A 517 -18.52 15.60 13.91
N GLN A 518 -17.49 14.91 13.43
CA GLN A 518 -17.55 13.44 13.35
C GLN A 518 -17.41 12.86 14.76
N PHE A 519 -18.07 11.73 15.01
CA PHE A 519 -17.88 11.05 16.29
C PHE A 519 -16.53 10.31 16.26
N PRO A 520 -15.78 10.28 17.38
CA PRO A 520 -14.55 9.51 17.45
C PRO A 520 -14.86 8.02 17.25
N GLN A 521 -13.93 7.25 16.70
CA GLN A 521 -14.03 5.80 16.59
C GLN A 521 -13.25 5.14 17.73
N ILE A 522 -13.75 4.00 18.21
CA ILE A 522 -13.07 3.24 19.25
C ILE A 522 -13.33 1.73 19.11
N ASP A 523 -12.23 0.98 19.10
CA ASP A 523 -12.22 -0.47 19.07
C ASP A 523 -11.46 -1.02 20.27
N LEU A 524 -12.09 -1.94 21.00
CA LEU A 524 -11.41 -2.66 22.08
C LEU A 524 -10.60 -3.82 21.48
N LYS A 525 -9.27 -3.80 21.64
CA LYS A 525 -8.34 -4.80 21.10
C LYS A 525 -8.01 -5.90 22.11
N SER A 526 -8.09 -5.60 23.41
CA SER A 526 -7.84 -6.54 24.50
C SER A 526 -8.73 -6.22 25.69
N PRO A 527 -9.28 -7.22 26.41
CA PRO A 527 -9.15 -8.67 26.16
C PRO A 527 -9.95 -9.16 24.93
N LYS A 528 -9.79 -10.43 24.56
CA LYS A 528 -10.58 -11.04 23.47
C LYS A 528 -11.98 -11.40 23.96
N LYS A 529 -12.94 -11.41 23.04
CA LYS A 529 -14.30 -11.87 23.34
C LYS A 529 -14.29 -13.35 23.76
N ASP A 530 -15.05 -13.66 24.81
CA ASP A 530 -15.20 -14.98 25.43
C ASP A 530 -13.89 -15.55 26.01
N GLU A 531 -12.89 -14.70 26.26
CA GLU A 531 -11.63 -15.08 26.87
C GLU A 531 -11.84 -15.54 28.32
N THR A 532 -11.29 -16.71 28.65
CA THR A 532 -11.26 -17.21 30.03
C THR A 532 -9.89 -16.95 30.63
N LEU A 533 -9.87 -16.20 31.73
CA LEU A 533 -8.66 -15.76 32.41
C LEU A 533 -8.64 -16.30 33.84
N LEU A 534 -7.45 -16.51 34.39
CA LEU A 534 -7.29 -16.82 35.81
C LEU A 534 -7.54 -15.54 36.64
N PRO A 535 -8.24 -15.62 37.79
CA PRO A 535 -8.61 -14.44 38.59
C PRO A 535 -7.45 -13.53 39.02
N ASP A 536 -6.25 -14.10 39.17
CA ASP A 536 -5.05 -13.37 39.59
C ASP A 536 -4.18 -12.87 38.42
N THR A 537 -4.58 -13.12 37.19
CA THR A 537 -3.84 -12.64 36.01
C THR A 537 -4.13 -11.14 35.81
N PRO A 538 -3.11 -10.27 35.71
CA PRO A 538 -3.32 -8.86 35.38
C PRO A 538 -4.06 -8.73 34.05
N LEU A 539 -5.20 -8.02 34.07
CA LEU A 539 -5.98 -7.78 32.87
C LEU A 539 -5.52 -6.48 32.22
N LYS A 540 -4.87 -6.59 31.05
CA LYS A 540 -4.53 -5.44 30.21
C LYS A 540 -5.67 -5.17 29.23
N MET A 541 -6.36 -4.05 29.43
CA MET A 541 -7.32 -3.53 28.46
C MET A 541 -6.61 -2.60 27.50
N ILE A 542 -6.86 -2.77 26.21
CA ILE A 542 -6.30 -1.93 25.14
C ILE A 542 -7.45 -1.53 24.23
N ALA A 543 -7.59 -0.24 23.98
CA ALA A 543 -8.49 0.30 22.98
C ALA A 543 -7.70 1.12 21.97
N HIS A 544 -8.03 0.96 20.69
CA HIS A 544 -7.58 1.86 19.64
C HIS A 544 -8.68 2.87 19.43
N ALA A 545 -8.38 4.15 19.62
CA ALA A 545 -9.34 5.22 19.41
C ALA A 545 -8.72 6.32 18.56
N PHE A 546 -9.49 6.79 17.58
CA PHE A 546 -9.08 7.89 16.72
C PHE A 546 -10.28 8.75 16.37
N ASP A 547 -10.04 10.02 16.15
CA ASP A 547 -11.06 10.94 15.68
C ASP A 547 -10.71 11.39 14.28
N ARG A 548 -11.70 11.43 13.39
CA ARG A 548 -11.50 11.74 11.97
C ARG A 548 -11.41 13.23 11.72
N ASP A 549 -11.98 14.06 12.58
CA ASP A 549 -12.05 15.50 12.37
C ASP A 549 -11.51 16.31 13.56
N GLY A 550 -10.85 15.63 14.50
CA GLY A 550 -10.27 16.20 15.70
C GLY A 550 -9.25 15.26 16.35
N ASN A 551 -9.03 15.46 17.64
CA ASN A 551 -8.22 14.57 18.46
C ASN A 551 -9.13 13.89 19.48
N ILE A 552 -8.82 12.65 19.82
CA ILE A 552 -9.36 12.03 21.03
C ILE A 552 -8.92 12.88 22.23
N GLU A 553 -9.83 13.40 23.04
CA GLU A 553 -9.53 14.08 24.30
C GLU A 553 -9.14 13.07 25.39
N LYS A 554 -9.90 11.98 25.48
CA LYS A 554 -9.71 10.92 26.48
C LYS A 554 -10.40 9.61 26.12
N VAL A 555 -9.92 8.51 26.70
CA VAL A 555 -10.57 7.19 26.67
C VAL A 555 -10.87 6.68 28.08
N GLU A 556 -12.08 6.16 28.27
CA GLU A 556 -12.57 5.61 29.55
C GLU A 556 -12.84 4.10 29.41
N PHE A 557 -12.36 3.28 30.35
CA PHE A 557 -12.61 1.84 30.39
C PHE A 557 -13.58 1.46 31.51
N TYR A 558 -14.52 0.56 31.21
CA TYR A 558 -15.58 0.13 32.11
C TYR A 558 -15.60 -1.39 32.26
N ILE A 559 -15.81 -1.87 33.49
CA ILE A 559 -16.10 -3.28 33.81
C ILE A 559 -17.43 -3.32 34.55
N ASN A 560 -18.40 -4.10 34.05
CA ASN A 560 -19.74 -4.22 34.62
C ASN A 560 -20.38 -2.84 34.89
N GLU A 561 -20.29 -1.95 33.89
CA GLU A 561 -20.76 -0.56 33.90
C GLU A 561 -20.04 0.39 34.88
N ARG A 562 -19.02 -0.08 35.60
CA ARG A 562 -18.22 0.73 36.52
C ARG A 562 -16.93 1.19 35.86
N LEU A 563 -16.64 2.49 35.94
CA LEU A 563 -15.37 3.07 35.51
C LEU A 563 -14.22 2.45 36.33
N VAL A 564 -13.20 1.98 35.64
CA VAL A 564 -12.14 1.15 36.21
C VAL A 564 -11.01 2.00 36.82
N GLU A 565 -10.50 2.97 36.07
CA GLU A 565 -9.48 3.94 36.47
C GLU A 565 -9.82 5.34 35.93
N GLU A 566 -9.00 6.34 36.27
CA GLU A 566 -9.10 7.68 35.68
C GLU A 566 -9.02 7.61 34.14
N PRO A 567 -9.71 8.52 33.41
CA PRO A 567 -9.66 8.53 31.95
C PRO A 567 -8.22 8.67 31.44
N VAL A 568 -7.89 7.86 30.43
CA VAL A 568 -6.59 7.95 29.74
C VAL A 568 -6.66 9.15 28.81
N MET A 569 -5.93 10.22 29.15
CA MET A 569 -5.90 11.45 28.36
C MET A 569 -5.15 11.24 27.04
N TYR A 570 -5.47 12.07 26.04
CA TYR A 570 -4.76 12.12 24.77
C TYR A 570 -3.25 12.20 24.92
N ASP A 571 -2.55 11.30 24.23
CA ASP A 571 -1.10 11.35 24.04
C ASP A 571 -0.81 11.39 22.54
N SER A 572 -0.13 12.44 22.09
CA SER A 572 0.24 12.63 20.67
C SER A 572 1.16 11.54 20.12
N GLU A 573 1.69 10.65 20.96
CA GLU A 573 2.61 9.59 20.57
C GLU A 573 1.91 8.23 20.28
N THR A 574 0.64 8.02 20.69
CA THR A 574 -0.03 6.72 20.53
C THR A 574 -1.55 6.80 20.32
N GLU A 575 -2.09 6.11 19.30
CA GLU A 575 -3.55 5.90 19.12
C GLU A 575 -4.09 4.72 19.96
N GLU A 576 -3.22 4.06 20.72
CA GLU A 576 -3.56 2.97 21.64
C GLU A 576 -3.65 3.47 23.08
N TYR A 577 -4.81 3.30 23.68
CA TYR A 577 -5.10 3.62 25.07
C TYR A 577 -5.10 2.32 25.85
N SER A 578 -4.35 2.25 26.95
CA SER A 578 -4.29 1.03 27.75
C SER A 578 -4.35 1.27 29.24
N VAL A 579 -5.00 0.34 29.94
CA VAL A 579 -5.10 0.29 31.39
C VAL A 579 -4.82 -1.15 31.82
N VAL A 580 -4.08 -1.33 32.92
CA VAL A 580 -3.80 -2.64 33.50
C VAL A 580 -4.42 -2.71 34.88
N ILE A 581 -5.37 -3.63 35.09
CA ILE A 581 -5.91 -3.90 36.41
C ILE A 581 -5.33 -5.17 37.03
N GLN A 582 -5.25 -5.16 38.35
CA GLN A 582 -4.78 -6.30 39.13
C GLN A 582 -5.99 -7.14 39.56
N GLY A 583 -6.17 -8.27 38.90
CA GLY A 583 -7.17 -9.28 39.23
C GLY A 583 -8.63 -8.85 39.01
N PHE A 584 -9.53 -9.82 39.10
CA PHE A 584 -10.97 -9.66 38.91
C PHE A 584 -11.72 -10.78 39.65
N ASP A 585 -12.98 -10.54 40.00
CA ASP A 585 -13.79 -11.50 40.76
C ASP A 585 -14.10 -12.76 39.93
N LEU A 586 -14.48 -13.87 40.58
CA LEU A 586 -14.91 -15.07 39.86
C LEU A 586 -16.22 -14.81 39.09
N GLY A 587 -16.30 -15.26 37.84
CA GLY A 587 -17.51 -15.19 37.02
C GLY A 587 -17.39 -14.36 35.74
N GLU A 588 -18.53 -13.93 35.20
CA GLU A 588 -18.61 -13.20 33.93
C GLU A 588 -18.44 -11.69 34.15
N HIS A 589 -17.65 -11.05 33.29
CA HIS A 589 -17.44 -9.60 33.28
C HIS A 589 -17.67 -9.02 31.90
N ARG A 590 -18.33 -7.86 31.86
CA ARG A 590 -18.60 -7.09 30.64
C ARG A 590 -17.68 -5.90 30.55
N ILE A 591 -17.01 -5.73 29.42
CA ILE A 591 -16.02 -4.67 29.20
C ILE A 591 -16.45 -3.79 28.03
N ILE A 592 -16.37 -2.48 28.25
CA ILE A 592 -16.63 -1.43 27.24
C ILE A 592 -15.58 -0.34 27.40
N ALA A 593 -15.12 0.24 26.29
CA ALA A 593 -14.39 1.50 26.31
C ALA A 593 -15.21 2.63 25.66
N LYS A 594 -14.98 3.87 26.09
CA LYS A 594 -15.56 5.07 25.50
C LYS A 594 -14.45 6.04 25.10
N ALA A 595 -14.48 6.52 23.87
CA ALA A 595 -13.60 7.58 23.39
C ALA A 595 -14.35 8.90 23.32
N TYR A 596 -13.75 9.97 23.83
CA TYR A 596 -14.25 11.34 23.73
C TYR A 596 -13.32 12.13 22.82
N ASP A 597 -13.86 12.98 21.96
CA ASP A 597 -13.08 13.92 21.14
C ASP A 597 -12.89 15.28 21.84
N ASN A 598 -12.09 16.15 21.24
CA ASN A 598 -11.81 17.50 21.71
C ASN A 598 -12.97 18.50 21.54
N GLN A 599 -14.11 18.07 21.01
CA GLN A 599 -15.36 18.82 20.90
C GLN A 599 -16.46 18.24 21.84
N GLY A 600 -16.13 17.21 22.62
CA GLY A 600 -16.98 16.56 23.61
C GLY A 600 -17.89 15.46 23.07
N ALA A 601 -17.82 15.09 21.79
CA ALA A 601 -18.57 13.94 21.27
C ALA A 601 -17.88 12.63 21.65
N PHE A 602 -18.64 11.53 21.73
CA PHE A 602 -18.09 10.26 22.18
C PHE A 602 -18.74 9.05 21.50
N THR A 603 -17.95 7.98 21.38
CA THR A 603 -18.40 6.66 20.90
C THR A 603 -18.05 5.59 21.92
N LYS A 604 -18.81 4.50 21.91
CA LYS A 604 -18.53 3.31 22.73
C LYS A 604 -18.03 2.17 21.85
N SER A 605 -17.09 1.40 22.35
CA SER A 605 -16.68 0.14 21.72
C SER A 605 -17.83 -0.86 21.74
N GLN A 606 -17.69 -1.94 20.96
CA GLN A 606 -18.51 -3.13 21.20
C GLN A 606 -18.29 -3.64 22.63
N GLU A 607 -19.37 -4.13 23.26
CA GLU A 607 -19.28 -4.82 24.55
C GLU A 607 -18.66 -6.20 24.33
N ILE A 608 -17.62 -6.50 25.09
CA ILE A 608 -17.04 -7.85 25.14
C ILE A 608 -17.33 -8.49 26.49
N GLN A 609 -17.52 -9.80 26.47
CA GLN A 609 -17.66 -10.63 27.66
C GLN A 609 -16.39 -11.44 27.87
N ILE A 610 -15.89 -11.45 29.09
CA ILE A 610 -14.81 -12.33 29.53
C ILE A 610 -15.27 -13.11 30.76
N ARG A 611 -14.58 -14.21 31.04
CA ARG A 611 -14.86 -15.05 32.20
C ARG A 611 -13.61 -15.25 33.06
N ALA A 612 -13.73 -15.04 34.36
CA ALA A 612 -12.77 -15.51 35.33
C ALA A 612 -13.12 -16.95 35.69
N ASP A 613 -12.22 -17.89 35.42
CA ASP A 613 -12.43 -19.28 35.86
C ASP A 613 -11.11 -19.93 36.27
N LEU A 614 -11.21 -20.89 37.20
CA LEU A 614 -10.08 -21.74 37.58
C LEU A 614 -10.10 -23.03 36.74
N PRO A 615 -8.93 -23.61 36.40
CA PRO A 615 -8.88 -24.87 35.67
C PRO A 615 -9.47 -26.00 36.54
N LEU A 616 -10.14 -26.97 35.91
CA LEU A 616 -10.66 -28.16 36.59
C LEU A 616 -9.62 -29.28 36.62
N VAL A 617 -9.39 -29.88 37.78
CA VAL A 617 -8.46 -31.01 37.97
C VAL A 617 -9.17 -32.27 38.46
N ASN A 618 -8.55 -33.42 38.18
CA ASN A 618 -9.03 -34.72 38.66
C ASN A 618 -8.63 -34.95 40.11
N ILE A 619 -9.51 -34.58 41.03
CA ILE A 619 -9.28 -34.76 42.48
C ILE A 619 -9.44 -36.21 42.95
N ALA A 620 -9.92 -37.14 42.11
CA ALA A 620 -10.01 -38.56 42.46
C ALA A 620 -8.69 -39.32 42.26
N TYR A 621 -7.70 -38.73 41.58
CA TYR A 621 -6.45 -39.39 41.23
C TYR A 621 -5.74 -40.01 42.45
N LYS A 622 -5.48 -41.33 42.38
CA LYS A 622 -4.88 -42.19 43.41
C LYS A 622 -5.55 -42.12 44.80
N LYS A 623 -6.78 -41.59 44.90
CA LYS A 623 -7.50 -41.47 46.17
C LYS A 623 -7.98 -42.86 46.65
N PRO A 624 -8.13 -43.05 47.97
CA PRO A 624 -8.67 -44.29 48.50
C PRO A 624 -10.06 -44.59 47.93
N ILE A 625 -10.26 -45.80 47.46
CA ILE A 625 -11.49 -46.23 46.82
C ILE A 625 -11.91 -47.62 47.31
N VAL A 626 -13.21 -47.80 47.51
CA VAL A 626 -13.80 -49.08 47.87
C VAL A 626 -14.97 -49.40 46.93
N ALA A 627 -15.10 -50.68 46.57
CA ALA A 627 -16.13 -51.14 45.64
C ALA A 627 -17.18 -52.00 46.32
N SER A 628 -18.39 -52.01 45.77
CA SER A 628 -19.45 -52.95 46.16
C SER A 628 -19.04 -54.41 45.99
N SER A 629 -18.20 -54.68 44.97
CA SER A 629 -17.52 -55.95 44.75
C SER A 629 -16.38 -55.76 43.74
N GLU A 630 -15.41 -56.66 43.72
CA GLU A 630 -14.30 -56.60 42.77
C GLU A 630 -13.80 -57.98 42.37
N MET A 631 -13.31 -58.11 41.14
CA MET A 631 -12.58 -59.29 40.69
C MET A 631 -11.09 -59.15 41.04
N GLY A 632 -10.44 -60.22 41.50
CA GLY A 632 -9.08 -60.13 42.05
C GLY A 632 -8.01 -59.65 41.07
N ASP A 633 -8.25 -59.74 39.75
CA ASP A 633 -7.41 -59.22 38.67
C ASP A 633 -7.81 -57.82 38.19
N SER A 634 -8.83 -57.21 38.80
CA SER A 634 -9.44 -55.94 38.38
C SER A 634 -9.99 -55.17 39.59
N PRO A 635 -9.11 -54.81 40.56
CA PRO A 635 -9.47 -54.14 41.80
C PRO A 635 -10.02 -52.72 41.60
N ALA A 636 -10.65 -52.17 42.65
CA ALA A 636 -11.25 -50.84 42.64
C ALA A 636 -10.28 -49.70 42.28
N ILE A 637 -9.01 -49.82 42.71
CA ILE A 637 -7.99 -48.76 42.54
C ILE A 637 -7.75 -48.37 41.07
N TYR A 638 -7.94 -49.30 40.13
CA TYR A 638 -7.79 -49.03 38.71
C TYR A 638 -8.87 -48.11 38.13
N ALA A 639 -9.89 -47.73 38.90
CA ALA A 639 -10.86 -46.74 38.45
C ALA A 639 -10.42 -45.30 38.73
N VAL A 640 -9.29 -45.09 39.42
CA VAL A 640 -8.80 -43.76 39.84
C VAL A 640 -7.27 -43.64 39.75
N ASP A 641 -6.59 -44.55 39.07
CA ASP A 641 -5.12 -44.58 39.01
C ASP A 641 -4.53 -43.66 37.93
N GLY A 642 -5.38 -43.06 37.09
CA GLY A 642 -5.04 -42.18 35.98
C GLY A 642 -4.65 -42.90 34.69
N GLU A 643 -4.64 -44.24 34.68
CA GLU A 643 -4.19 -45.05 33.55
C GLU A 643 -5.38 -45.55 32.71
N ILE A 644 -5.70 -44.80 31.65
CA ILE A 644 -6.84 -45.13 30.78
C ILE A 644 -6.47 -46.23 29.78
N CYS A 645 -6.51 -47.50 30.19
CA CYS A 645 -6.28 -48.63 29.30
C CYS A 645 -7.29 -49.78 29.52
N ASP A 646 -7.31 -50.75 28.62
CA ASP A 646 -8.24 -51.87 28.73
C ASP A 646 -7.81 -52.92 29.76
N ASP A 647 -6.52 -52.97 30.10
CA ASP A 647 -5.94 -53.96 31.01
C ASP A 647 -6.06 -53.53 32.49
N LEU A 648 -5.97 -52.23 32.77
CA LEU A 648 -6.19 -51.64 34.09
C LEU A 648 -7.61 -51.06 34.15
N ARG A 649 -8.51 -51.82 34.78
CA ARG A 649 -9.91 -51.42 35.00
C ARG A 649 -10.46 -52.09 36.24
N TRP A 650 -11.34 -51.42 36.94
CA TRP A 650 -12.18 -52.10 37.94
C TRP A 650 -13.23 -52.96 37.24
N ARG A 651 -13.52 -54.14 37.81
CA ARG A 651 -14.61 -55.02 37.35
C ARG A 651 -15.35 -55.66 38.52
N THR A 652 -16.67 -55.60 38.49
CA THR A 652 -17.55 -56.27 39.47
C THR A 652 -17.46 -57.80 39.38
N ASN A 653 -17.56 -58.50 40.52
CA ASN A 653 -17.61 -59.97 40.56
C ASN A 653 -19.04 -60.54 40.78
N VAL A 654 -20.01 -59.67 41.05
CA VAL A 654 -21.43 -60.03 41.28
C VAL A 654 -22.28 -59.69 40.05
N LYS A 655 -23.35 -60.46 39.82
CA LYS A 655 -24.32 -60.28 38.73
C LYS A 655 -25.67 -59.81 39.30
N ASP A 656 -26.42 -59.02 38.53
CA ASP A 656 -27.80 -58.58 38.83
C ASP A 656 -27.94 -57.85 40.20
N ALA A 657 -26.99 -56.99 40.54
CA ALA A 657 -26.97 -56.20 41.77
C ALA A 657 -26.66 -54.72 41.49
N GLU A 658 -26.87 -53.85 42.47
CA GLU A 658 -26.39 -52.47 42.43
C GLU A 658 -24.86 -52.46 42.54
N HIS A 659 -24.22 -51.61 41.74
CA HIS A 659 -22.77 -51.52 41.62
C HIS A 659 -22.31 -50.12 41.96
N TRP A 660 -21.35 -50.01 42.86
CA TRP A 660 -20.83 -48.73 43.27
C TRP A 660 -19.34 -48.76 43.55
N LEU A 661 -18.72 -47.60 43.35
CA LEU A 661 -17.35 -47.27 43.73
C LEU A 661 -17.41 -46.01 44.58
N GLU A 662 -17.01 -46.11 45.84
CA GLU A 662 -16.94 -45.00 46.79
C GLU A 662 -15.51 -44.51 46.88
N ILE A 663 -15.30 -43.23 46.58
CA ILE A 663 -14.00 -42.56 46.54
C ILE A 663 -13.95 -41.60 47.74
N ASP A 664 -12.94 -41.77 48.59
CA ASP A 664 -12.64 -40.85 49.69
C ASP A 664 -11.72 -39.74 49.19
N LEU A 665 -12.24 -38.52 49.08
CA LEU A 665 -11.48 -37.37 48.59
C LEU A 665 -10.47 -36.85 49.63
N MET A 666 -10.46 -37.43 50.84
CA MET A 666 -9.59 -37.12 51.98
C MET A 666 -9.85 -35.77 52.65
N GLN A 667 -10.42 -34.80 51.93
CA GLN A 667 -10.84 -33.50 52.42
C GLN A 667 -12.13 -33.05 51.72
N VAL A 668 -12.78 -32.01 52.22
CA VAL A 668 -13.97 -31.43 51.55
C VAL A 668 -13.51 -30.70 50.29
N GLU A 669 -14.12 -31.06 49.16
CA GLU A 669 -13.86 -30.52 47.83
C GLU A 669 -15.15 -29.99 47.18
N GLU A 670 -15.01 -29.05 46.26
CA GLU A 670 -16.12 -28.49 45.49
C GLU A 670 -16.26 -29.22 44.14
N ILE A 671 -17.20 -30.15 44.05
CA ILE A 671 -17.39 -30.98 42.86
C ILE A 671 -18.08 -30.17 41.76
N CYS A 672 -17.36 -29.90 40.68
CA CYS A 672 -17.82 -29.18 39.50
C CYS A 672 -18.25 -30.12 38.36
N GLY A 673 -17.78 -31.37 38.37
CA GLY A 673 -18.12 -32.32 37.31
C GLY A 673 -17.55 -33.71 37.49
N VAL A 674 -17.79 -34.57 36.50
CA VAL A 674 -17.23 -35.91 36.44
C VAL A 674 -17.02 -36.38 35.00
N GLU A 675 -15.92 -37.08 34.76
CA GLU A 675 -15.67 -37.85 33.57
C GLU A 675 -15.73 -39.35 33.89
N PHE A 676 -16.70 -40.04 33.30
CA PHE A 676 -16.83 -41.49 33.40
C PHE A 676 -16.23 -42.17 32.19
N ILE A 677 -15.24 -43.04 32.41
CA ILE A 677 -14.63 -43.86 31.36
C ILE A 677 -14.93 -45.33 31.69
N THR A 678 -15.83 -45.93 30.92
CA THR A 678 -16.39 -47.27 31.19
C THR A 678 -16.26 -48.21 30.00
N GLY A 679 -16.45 -49.51 30.21
CA GLY A 679 -16.36 -50.49 29.12
C GLY A 679 -14.94 -50.69 28.60
N TYR A 680 -14.81 -51.11 27.33
CA TYR A 680 -13.53 -51.25 26.61
C TYR A 680 -13.36 -50.08 25.64
N SER A 681 -12.12 -49.77 25.29
CA SER A 681 -11.76 -48.77 24.28
C SER A 681 -12.52 -48.96 22.96
N ASN A 682 -12.78 -50.22 22.56
CA ASN A 682 -13.50 -50.58 21.34
C ASN A 682 -15.03 -50.36 21.37
N GLY A 683 -15.57 -49.72 22.41
CA GLY A 683 -17.01 -49.46 22.56
C GLY A 683 -17.79 -50.58 23.26
N GLY A 684 -17.17 -51.74 23.49
CA GLY A 684 -17.82 -52.89 24.11
C GLY A 684 -18.12 -52.66 25.59
N TRP A 685 -19.37 -52.94 25.99
CA TRP A 685 -19.87 -52.85 27.37
C TRP A 685 -19.72 -51.49 28.05
N ALA A 686 -19.98 -50.41 27.30
CA ALA A 686 -20.28 -49.12 27.93
C ALA A 686 -21.36 -49.29 29.00
N VAL A 687 -21.17 -48.64 30.16
CA VAL A 687 -22.22 -48.58 31.19
C VAL A 687 -23.33 -47.67 30.66
N LYS A 688 -24.58 -48.12 30.81
CA LYS A 688 -25.77 -47.44 30.28
C LYS A 688 -26.33 -46.45 31.29
N ASN A 689 -26.52 -46.89 32.54
CA ASN A 689 -27.13 -46.09 33.60
C ASN A 689 -26.11 -45.87 34.71
N MET A 690 -25.60 -44.65 34.81
CA MET A 690 -24.62 -44.28 35.85
C MET A 690 -24.82 -42.86 36.33
N LYS A 691 -24.41 -42.61 37.57
CA LYS A 691 -24.44 -41.29 38.18
C LYS A 691 -23.33 -41.11 39.21
N LEU A 692 -22.96 -39.86 39.48
CA LEU A 692 -22.15 -39.50 40.62
C LEU A 692 -23.05 -39.01 41.76
N GLN A 693 -22.78 -39.51 42.95
CA GLN A 693 -23.46 -39.10 44.18
C GLN A 693 -22.44 -38.50 45.15
N ALA A 694 -22.88 -37.53 45.97
CA ALA A 694 -22.12 -36.95 47.07
C ALA A 694 -22.60 -37.51 48.41
N TRP A 695 -21.71 -37.61 49.39
CA TRP A 695 -22.06 -37.92 50.77
C TRP A 695 -22.43 -36.63 51.52
N ASP A 696 -23.65 -36.56 52.07
CA ASP A 696 -24.11 -35.38 52.82
C ASP A 696 -23.78 -35.42 54.33
N GLY A 697 -23.15 -36.50 54.79
CA GLY A 697 -22.88 -36.77 56.21
C GLY A 697 -23.70 -37.94 56.77
N GLU A 698 -24.87 -38.22 56.21
CA GLU A 698 -25.79 -39.28 56.67
C GLU A 698 -26.16 -40.28 55.55
N GLN A 699 -26.25 -39.82 54.31
CA GLN A 699 -26.68 -40.60 53.15
C GLN A 699 -26.02 -40.14 51.84
N TRP A 700 -26.20 -40.93 50.79
CA TRP A 700 -25.74 -40.62 49.44
C TRP A 700 -26.82 -39.88 48.65
N VAL A 701 -26.49 -38.69 48.13
CA VAL A 701 -27.39 -37.82 47.37
C VAL A 701 -26.89 -37.66 45.95
N ASP A 702 -27.78 -37.69 44.97
CA ASP A 702 -27.44 -37.48 43.56
C ASP A 702 -26.92 -36.04 43.34
N ILE A 703 -25.79 -35.89 42.65
CA ILE A 703 -25.29 -34.56 42.26
C ILE A 703 -26.07 -34.10 41.01
N PRO A 704 -26.80 -32.96 41.06
CA PRO A 704 -27.56 -32.47 39.92
C PRO A 704 -26.68 -32.30 38.67
N GLY A 705 -27.17 -32.81 37.52
CA GLY A 705 -26.44 -32.78 36.24
C GLY A 705 -25.45 -33.93 36.03
N LEU A 706 -25.04 -34.67 37.07
CA LEU A 706 -24.02 -35.72 36.96
C LEU A 706 -24.62 -37.14 36.85
N SER A 707 -25.64 -37.30 36.01
CA SER A 707 -26.29 -38.59 35.76
C SER A 707 -26.53 -38.82 34.26
N VAL A 708 -26.42 -40.06 33.81
CA VAL A 708 -26.70 -40.46 32.43
C VAL A 708 -27.48 -41.79 32.39
N GLN A 709 -28.43 -41.88 31.47
CA GLN A 709 -29.26 -43.07 31.23
C GLN A 709 -29.15 -43.53 29.78
N GLU A 710 -29.31 -44.83 29.54
CA GLU A 710 -29.23 -45.46 28.21
C GLU A 710 -27.97 -45.08 27.39
N ASN A 711 -26.86 -44.81 28.09
CA ASN A 711 -25.60 -44.41 27.49
C ASN A 711 -25.01 -45.52 26.60
N LYS A 712 -24.42 -45.10 25.48
CA LYS A 712 -23.71 -45.97 24.52
C LYS A 712 -22.23 -45.63 24.38
N LYS A 713 -21.77 -44.53 25.00
CA LYS A 713 -20.39 -44.06 24.91
C LYS A 713 -19.54 -44.65 26.04
N THR A 714 -18.30 -44.99 25.74
CA THR A 714 -17.34 -45.48 26.75
C THR A 714 -16.65 -44.36 27.52
N GLN A 715 -16.94 -43.10 27.17
CA GLN A 715 -16.47 -41.89 27.84
C GLN A 715 -17.58 -40.84 27.83
N VAL A 716 -17.88 -40.27 28.99
CA VAL A 716 -18.91 -39.24 29.17
C VAL A 716 -18.37 -38.20 30.15
N ASN A 717 -18.41 -36.93 29.75
CA ASN A 717 -18.06 -35.78 30.60
C ASN A 717 -19.35 -35.03 30.97
N LEU A 718 -19.55 -34.78 32.26
CA LEU A 718 -20.72 -34.12 32.83
C LEU A 718 -20.26 -33.01 33.78
N LEU A 719 -20.93 -31.85 33.73
CA LEU A 719 -20.71 -30.73 34.65
C LEU A 719 -21.98 -30.50 35.48
N THR A 720 -21.83 -30.01 36.71
CA THR A 720 -22.96 -29.60 37.55
C THR A 720 -23.25 -28.11 37.37
N GLU A 721 -24.51 -27.71 37.55
CA GLU A 721 -24.92 -26.30 37.47
C GLU A 721 -24.40 -25.46 38.64
N GLN A 722 -24.15 -26.09 39.80
CA GLN A 722 -23.63 -25.47 41.01
C GLN A 722 -22.66 -26.45 41.69
N PRO A 723 -21.44 -26.03 42.04
CA PRO A 723 -20.49 -26.90 42.73
C PRO A 723 -21.07 -27.51 44.01
N VAL A 724 -20.82 -28.79 44.25
CA VAL A 724 -21.31 -29.51 45.44
C VAL A 724 -20.15 -29.80 46.38
N GLN A 725 -20.23 -29.33 47.62
CA GLN A 725 -19.22 -29.60 48.64
C GLN A 725 -19.38 -31.01 49.24
N THR A 726 -18.34 -31.83 49.17
CA THR A 726 -18.31 -33.16 49.82
C THR A 726 -16.88 -33.64 49.99
N ASN A 727 -16.64 -34.52 50.97
CA ASN A 727 -15.37 -35.24 51.11
C ASN A 727 -15.42 -36.67 50.55
N LYS A 728 -16.59 -37.14 50.09
CA LYS A 728 -16.75 -38.45 49.46
C LYS A 728 -17.70 -38.39 48.29
N VAL A 729 -17.37 -39.12 47.24
CA VAL A 729 -18.24 -39.30 46.08
C VAL A 729 -18.41 -40.78 45.78
N ARG A 730 -19.54 -41.12 45.15
CA ARG A 730 -19.86 -42.48 44.76
C ARG A 730 -20.30 -42.53 43.31
N PHE A 731 -19.56 -43.28 42.49
CA PHE A 731 -20.10 -43.77 41.25
C PHE A 731 -21.14 -44.84 41.56
N TYR A 732 -22.32 -44.72 40.99
CA TYR A 732 -23.41 -45.66 41.18
C TYR A 732 -24.02 -46.06 39.85
N SER A 733 -24.24 -47.37 39.68
CA SER A 733 -24.95 -47.94 38.54
C SER A 733 -25.86 -49.08 39.01
N ASN A 734 -27.05 -49.16 38.41
CA ASN A 734 -28.01 -50.25 38.58
C ASN A 734 -28.11 -51.13 37.33
N ASP A 735 -27.12 -51.06 36.43
CA ASP A 735 -27.08 -51.91 35.25
C ASP A 735 -26.83 -53.37 35.65
N GLY A 736 -27.86 -54.21 35.54
CA GLY A 736 -27.83 -55.63 35.89
C GLY A 736 -26.99 -56.53 34.98
N THR A 737 -25.92 -56.04 34.35
CA THR A 737 -25.10 -56.85 33.43
C THR A 737 -23.89 -57.48 34.14
N ARG A 738 -23.60 -58.74 33.81
CA ARG A 738 -22.48 -59.51 34.40
C ARG A 738 -21.14 -58.93 33.95
N GLY A 739 -20.46 -58.17 34.80
CA GLY A 739 -19.10 -57.68 34.52
C GLY A 739 -19.04 -56.20 34.11
N LEU A 740 -19.86 -55.35 34.74
CA LEU A 740 -19.68 -53.91 34.74
C LEU A 740 -18.21 -53.55 35.04
N ARG A 741 -17.67 -52.61 34.29
CA ARG A 741 -16.28 -52.20 34.38
C ARG A 741 -16.07 -50.74 34.09
N VAL A 742 -15.17 -50.17 34.88
CA VAL A 742 -14.80 -48.75 34.85
C VAL A 742 -13.29 -48.71 34.68
N ARG A 743 -12.84 -48.03 33.63
CA ARG A 743 -11.42 -47.81 33.33
C ARG A 743 -10.89 -46.59 34.06
N GLU A 744 -11.70 -45.55 34.25
CA GLU A 744 -11.30 -44.35 34.97
C GLU A 744 -12.53 -43.52 35.37
N ILE A 745 -12.47 -42.87 36.53
CA ILE A 745 -13.43 -41.89 37.02
C ILE A 745 -12.64 -40.65 37.38
N LYS A 746 -12.76 -39.60 36.57
CA LYS A 746 -12.18 -38.29 36.93
C LYS A 746 -13.23 -37.45 37.60
N VAL A 747 -13.01 -37.10 38.86
CA VAL A 747 -13.89 -36.20 39.60
C VAL A 747 -13.30 -34.81 39.46
N LEU A 748 -14.08 -33.86 38.92
CA LEU A 748 -13.58 -32.55 38.54
C LEU A 748 -13.91 -31.52 39.61
N ALA A 749 -12.91 -30.79 40.10
CA ALA A 749 -13.05 -29.64 40.98
C ALA A 749 -12.12 -28.51 40.55
N TYR A 750 -12.37 -27.29 41.01
CA TYR A 750 -11.48 -26.16 40.77
C TYR A 750 -10.10 -26.40 41.39
N ASN A 751 -9.06 -26.17 40.58
CA ASN A 751 -7.69 -26.33 41.00
C ASN A 751 -7.28 -25.31 42.05
N LYS A 752 -6.59 -25.76 43.09
CA LYS A 752 -6.00 -24.96 44.15
C LYS A 752 -4.52 -24.74 43.83
N LYS A 753 -3.97 -23.62 44.29
CA LYS A 753 -2.53 -23.35 44.10
C LYS A 753 -1.71 -24.35 44.91
N PRO A 754 -0.54 -24.79 44.40
CA PRO A 754 0.36 -25.65 45.16
C PRO A 754 0.89 -24.90 46.37
N MET A 755 1.30 -25.62 47.41
CA MET A 755 2.03 -25.07 48.55
C MET A 755 3.53 -25.23 48.31
N VAL A 756 4.33 -24.21 48.66
CA VAL A 756 5.79 -24.26 48.61
C VAL A 756 6.42 -23.60 49.83
N GLU A 757 7.32 -24.32 50.48
CA GLU A 757 8.00 -23.92 51.71
C GLU A 757 9.50 -24.21 51.61
N LEU A 758 10.33 -23.27 52.08
CA LEU A 758 11.78 -23.48 52.18
C LEU A 758 12.11 -24.24 53.46
N VAL A 759 12.77 -25.39 53.34
CA VAL A 759 13.10 -26.27 54.47
C VAL A 759 14.50 -25.97 55.02
N LYS A 760 15.49 -25.70 54.16
CA LYS A 760 16.87 -25.31 54.55
C LYS A 760 17.60 -24.48 53.48
N PRO A 761 18.58 -23.65 53.89
CA PRO A 761 18.96 -23.32 55.28
C PRO A 761 18.09 -22.17 55.83
N ILE A 762 17.39 -22.40 56.94
CA ILE A 762 16.36 -21.44 57.42
C ILE A 762 16.94 -20.15 58.03
N GLU A 763 18.16 -20.07 58.54
CA GLU A 763 18.82 -18.78 58.86
C GLU A 763 20.26 -18.96 59.36
N LYS A 764 21.15 -18.07 58.91
CA LYS A 764 22.62 -17.99 59.16
C LYS A 764 23.47 -19.17 58.64
N SER A 765 23.46 -19.39 57.32
CA SER A 765 24.55 -20.11 56.66
C SER A 765 25.65 -19.12 56.25
N GLU A 766 26.60 -18.87 57.15
CA GLU A 766 27.88 -18.28 56.76
C GLU A 766 28.61 -19.34 55.91
N LEU A 767 28.66 -19.13 54.59
CA LEU A 767 29.42 -19.97 53.67
C LEU A 767 30.84 -19.39 53.53
N GLY A 768 31.83 -20.26 53.57
CA GLY A 768 33.21 -19.93 53.21
C GLY A 768 33.32 -19.59 51.72
N LEU A 769 34.30 -18.74 51.36
CA LEU A 769 34.53 -18.35 49.97
C LEU A 769 34.71 -19.59 49.08
N GLY A 770 33.80 -19.80 48.12
CA GLY A 770 33.86 -20.92 47.17
C GLY A 770 33.15 -22.21 47.61
N GLU A 771 32.46 -22.23 48.75
CA GLU A 771 31.62 -23.36 49.16
C GLU A 771 30.31 -23.45 48.36
N SER A 772 29.78 -24.67 48.22
CA SER A 772 28.49 -24.90 47.56
C SER A 772 27.31 -24.67 48.51
N LEU A 773 26.32 -23.89 48.06
CA LEU A 773 25.06 -23.66 48.77
C LEU A 773 24.01 -24.69 48.34
N THR A 774 23.41 -25.38 49.31
CA THR A 774 22.29 -26.31 49.08
C THR A 774 20.99 -25.71 49.62
N ILE A 775 19.97 -25.61 48.76
CA ILE A 775 18.62 -25.12 49.12
C ILE A 775 17.65 -26.28 49.04
N GLN A 776 16.96 -26.58 50.15
CA GLN A 776 15.94 -27.63 50.22
C GLN A 776 14.55 -27.01 50.31
N VAL A 777 13.62 -27.57 49.54
CA VAL A 777 12.27 -27.04 49.34
C VAL A 777 11.28 -28.18 49.50
N LYS A 778 10.19 -27.92 50.23
CA LYS A 778 9.02 -28.79 50.23
C LYS A 778 7.95 -28.15 49.37
N ALA A 779 7.49 -28.87 48.36
CA ALA A 779 6.36 -28.46 47.54
C ALA A 779 5.30 -29.56 47.57
N MET A 780 4.04 -29.20 47.72
CA MET A 780 2.92 -30.13 47.80
C MET A 780 1.72 -29.54 47.08
N ASP A 781 1.01 -30.37 46.35
CA ASP A 781 -0.28 -30.04 45.78
C ASP A 781 -1.36 -30.97 46.37
N THR A 782 -2.51 -30.44 46.76
CA THR A 782 -3.52 -31.20 47.53
C THR A 782 -4.53 -31.94 46.65
N ASP A 783 -4.68 -31.44 45.44
CA ASP A 783 -5.65 -31.79 44.41
C ASP A 783 -4.99 -32.25 43.11
N GLY A 784 -3.66 -32.35 43.12
CA GLY A 784 -2.85 -32.72 41.96
C GLY A 784 -1.41 -33.10 42.30
N GLU A 785 -0.50 -32.83 41.37
CA GLU A 785 0.93 -33.13 41.48
C GLU A 785 1.77 -31.89 41.12
N ILE A 786 2.94 -31.75 41.77
CA ILE A 786 3.92 -30.72 41.43
C ILE A 786 4.64 -31.11 40.13
N THR A 787 4.52 -30.29 39.08
CA THR A 787 5.13 -30.58 37.77
C THR A 787 6.45 -29.85 37.55
N LYS A 788 6.64 -28.70 38.19
CA LYS A 788 7.82 -27.84 37.96
C LYS A 788 8.17 -27.04 39.20
N ILE A 789 9.47 -26.87 39.45
CA ILE A 789 9.99 -25.99 40.48
C ILE A 789 11.11 -25.13 39.90
N GLU A 790 11.08 -23.84 40.20
CA GLU A 790 12.04 -22.84 39.71
C GLU A 790 12.65 -22.06 40.86
N LEU A 791 13.98 -21.85 40.81
CA LEU A 791 14.72 -21.06 41.77
C LEU A 791 15.02 -19.67 41.20
N TYR A 792 14.77 -18.63 41.98
CA TYR A 792 15.03 -17.23 41.62
C TYR A 792 16.03 -16.58 42.56
N GLU A 793 16.94 -15.77 42.03
CA GLU A 793 17.81 -14.84 42.75
C GLU A 793 17.28 -13.41 42.53
N GLY A 794 16.65 -12.81 43.53
CA GLY A 794 15.85 -11.59 43.35
C GLY A 794 14.68 -11.85 42.38
N GLU A 795 14.67 -11.18 41.24
CA GLU A 795 13.72 -11.40 40.13
C GLU A 795 14.28 -12.30 39.02
N LYS A 796 15.56 -12.66 39.07
CA LYS A 796 16.25 -13.43 38.03
C LYS A 796 16.04 -14.93 38.24
N LEU A 797 15.54 -15.63 37.21
CA LEU A 797 15.48 -17.09 37.19
C LEU A 797 16.89 -17.68 37.12
N LEU A 798 17.19 -18.64 37.99
CA LEU A 798 18.41 -19.44 37.93
C LEU A 798 18.16 -20.74 37.17
N ASP A 799 18.98 -20.99 36.16
CA ASP A 799 18.97 -22.23 35.39
C ASP A 799 19.63 -23.36 36.21
N LYS A 800 18.88 -23.88 37.19
CA LYS A 800 19.27 -24.95 38.10
C LYS A 800 18.14 -25.96 38.18
N GLU A 801 18.45 -27.23 37.90
CA GLU A 801 17.49 -28.32 38.07
C GLU A 801 17.30 -28.67 39.55
N ALA A 802 16.06 -28.90 39.93
CA ALA A 802 15.70 -29.41 41.24
C ALA A 802 15.80 -30.94 41.26
N ILE A 803 16.48 -31.51 42.26
CA ILE A 803 16.54 -32.97 42.46
C ILE A 803 15.53 -33.35 43.55
N PHE A 804 14.56 -34.21 43.23
CA PHE A 804 13.58 -34.72 44.20
C PHE A 804 14.16 -35.91 45.00
N ASP A 805 14.05 -35.85 46.33
CA ASP A 805 14.44 -36.92 47.26
C ASP A 805 13.18 -37.61 47.80
N GLU A 806 12.91 -38.83 47.31
CA GLU A 806 11.73 -39.63 47.71
C GLU A 806 11.71 -39.97 49.21
N ALA A 807 12.86 -40.07 49.87
CA ALA A 807 12.92 -40.42 51.29
C ALA A 807 12.61 -39.23 52.21
N LEU A 808 12.84 -38.02 51.72
CA LEU A 808 12.65 -36.76 52.47
C LEU A 808 11.42 -35.96 52.01
N ASP A 809 10.79 -36.36 50.90
CA ASP A 809 9.65 -35.67 50.27
C ASP A 809 9.98 -34.18 49.99
N GLN A 810 11.17 -33.95 49.44
CA GLN A 810 11.78 -32.62 49.28
C GLN A 810 12.57 -32.50 47.98
N TYR A 811 12.61 -31.28 47.44
CA TYR A 811 13.42 -30.89 46.30
C TYR A 811 14.69 -30.18 46.75
N THR A 812 15.80 -30.42 46.06
CA THR A 812 17.10 -29.85 46.40
C THR A 812 17.73 -29.14 45.21
N PHE A 813 18.18 -27.90 45.42
CA PHE A 813 19.03 -27.15 44.51
C PHE A 813 20.45 -27.05 45.05
N THR A 814 21.46 -27.16 44.18
CA THR A 814 22.87 -26.93 44.55
C THR A 814 23.47 -25.80 43.71
N ILE A 815 24.03 -24.80 44.37
CA ILE A 815 24.74 -23.67 43.76
C ILE A 815 26.22 -23.78 44.13
N GLU A 816 27.07 -24.06 43.16
CA GLU A 816 28.51 -24.18 43.37
C GLU A 816 29.20 -22.82 43.29
N GLY A 817 30.23 -22.61 44.11
CA GLY A 817 31.16 -21.48 43.97
C GLY A 817 30.56 -20.11 44.28
N VAL A 818 29.74 -20.01 45.34
CA VAL A 818 29.12 -18.72 45.72
C VAL A 818 30.22 -17.74 46.16
N LEU A 819 30.27 -16.57 45.51
CA LEU A 819 31.25 -15.51 45.78
C LEU A 819 30.82 -14.64 46.97
N GLN A 820 31.74 -13.82 47.48
CA GLN A 820 31.46 -12.87 48.56
C GLN A 820 30.32 -11.92 48.15
N GLY A 821 29.24 -11.86 48.95
CA GLY A 821 28.05 -11.07 48.61
C GLY A 821 26.82 -11.42 49.46
N SER A 822 25.74 -10.68 49.25
CA SER A 822 24.42 -10.95 49.86
C SER A 822 23.41 -11.28 48.75
N TYR A 823 22.78 -12.44 48.86
CA TYR A 823 21.89 -13.03 47.86
C TYR A 823 20.49 -13.23 48.44
N GLN A 824 19.45 -13.04 47.62
CA GLN A 824 18.06 -13.29 48.00
C GLN A 824 17.46 -14.35 47.10
N TYR A 825 17.05 -15.49 47.65
CA TYR A 825 16.49 -16.61 46.91
C TYR A 825 14.99 -16.80 47.19
N THR A 826 14.21 -17.08 46.15
CA THR A 826 12.81 -17.50 46.26
C THR A 826 12.55 -18.68 45.32
N VAL A 827 11.57 -19.50 45.65
CA VAL A 827 11.23 -20.68 44.84
C VAL A 827 9.78 -20.59 44.40
N LYS A 828 9.52 -20.86 43.12
CA LYS A 828 8.16 -21.04 42.60
C LYS A 828 7.92 -22.53 42.34
N ALA A 829 6.79 -23.04 42.79
CA ALA A 829 6.32 -24.39 42.45
C ALA A 829 5.06 -24.28 41.61
N TYR A 830 4.97 -25.08 40.55
CA TYR A 830 3.84 -25.17 39.64
C TYR A 830 3.18 -26.55 39.76
N ASP A 831 1.86 -26.57 39.74
CA ASP A 831 1.07 -27.80 39.71
C ASP A 831 0.83 -28.31 38.28
N ASN A 832 0.04 -29.37 38.16
CA ASN A 832 -0.34 -30.00 36.89
C ASN A 832 -1.41 -29.24 36.09
N ALA A 833 -1.99 -28.17 36.63
CA ALA A 833 -2.90 -27.26 35.93
C ALA A 833 -2.25 -25.89 35.63
N GLY A 834 -0.98 -25.72 35.98
CA GLY A 834 -0.18 -24.52 35.71
C GLY A 834 -0.37 -23.39 36.73
N LEU A 835 -1.13 -23.58 37.83
CA LEU A 835 -1.10 -22.60 38.93
C LEU A 835 0.21 -22.74 39.69
N TRP A 836 0.61 -21.65 40.35
CA TRP A 836 1.85 -21.60 41.10
C TRP A 836 1.72 -20.83 42.40
N SER A 837 2.62 -21.16 43.31
CA SER A 837 2.89 -20.39 44.52
C SER A 837 4.37 -20.09 44.63
N LYS A 838 4.69 -19.02 45.36
CA LYS A 838 6.06 -18.58 45.63
C LYS A 838 6.36 -18.69 47.12
N SER A 839 7.55 -19.18 47.43
CA SER A 839 8.03 -19.30 48.80
C SER A 839 8.30 -17.93 49.44
N SER A 840 8.53 -17.92 50.76
CA SER A 840 9.21 -16.81 51.42
C SER A 840 10.61 -16.58 50.84
N THR A 841 11.16 -15.37 51.04
CA THR A 841 12.52 -15.02 50.62
C THR A 841 13.57 -15.54 51.61
N LEU A 842 14.57 -16.26 51.10
CA LEU A 842 15.77 -16.68 51.82
C LEU A 842 16.92 -15.71 51.54
N VAL A 843 17.58 -15.19 52.58
CA VAL A 843 18.75 -14.31 52.43
C VAL A 843 20.03 -15.05 52.83
N VAL A 844 21.04 -15.05 51.96
CA VAL A 844 22.35 -15.71 52.19
C VAL A 844 23.49 -14.70 52.09
N THR A 845 24.43 -14.70 53.04
CA THR A 845 25.59 -13.80 53.04
C THR A 845 26.90 -14.60 53.10
N VAL A 846 27.82 -14.31 52.18
CA VAL A 846 29.17 -14.92 52.09
C VAL A 846 30.22 -13.87 52.49
N LYS A 847 31.10 -14.17 53.46
CA LYS A 847 32.14 -13.26 53.99
C LYS A 847 33.55 -13.69 53.57
N GLY A 848 34.47 -12.73 53.37
CA GLY A 848 35.91 -12.97 53.12
C GLY A 848 36.77 -12.83 54.40
N GLU A 849 37.96 -13.46 54.42
CA GLU A 849 38.91 -13.38 55.56
C GLU A 849 39.48 -11.96 55.74
N GLU A 850 39.49 -11.47 56.99
CA GLU A 850 40.09 -10.18 57.38
C GLU A 850 41.61 -10.31 57.58
N ASP A 851 42.38 -9.44 56.91
CA ASP A 851 43.80 -9.22 57.20
C ASP A 851 43.98 -7.83 57.84
N SER A 852 44.46 -7.83 59.08
CA SER A 852 44.66 -6.67 59.94
C SER A 852 46.03 -6.03 59.72
N ASN A 853 46.11 -4.72 59.45
CA ASN A 853 47.11 -3.79 60.01
C ASN A 853 46.94 -2.33 59.51
N ILE A 854 46.45 -1.45 60.41
CA ILE A 854 47.06 -0.20 60.96
C ILE A 854 47.70 0.77 59.92
N SER A 855 47.44 2.09 59.85
CA SER A 855 47.13 3.12 60.86
C SER A 855 46.61 4.43 60.23
N ASP A 856 45.72 5.11 60.98
CA ASP A 856 45.57 6.56 61.24
C ASP A 856 46.43 7.59 60.48
N SER A 857 45.78 8.67 59.99
CA SER A 857 45.75 9.97 60.72
C SER A 857 45.09 11.13 59.92
N ASN A 858 44.10 11.76 60.55
CA ASN A 858 43.74 13.19 60.65
C ASN A 858 44.02 14.23 59.54
N GLU A 859 42.92 14.94 59.22
CA GLU A 859 42.68 16.39 59.14
C GLU A 859 43.39 17.32 58.12
N ASP A 860 42.52 18.14 57.52
CA ASP A 860 42.64 19.52 57.03
C ASP A 860 43.28 19.88 55.67
N GLU A 861 42.43 20.59 54.91
CA GLU A 861 42.63 21.70 53.96
C GLU A 861 43.93 21.78 53.13
N ASN A 862 43.80 21.95 51.81
CA ASN A 862 43.91 23.25 51.13
C ASN A 862 44.29 23.12 49.62
N GLU A 863 43.97 24.18 48.87
CA GLU A 863 44.45 24.59 47.54
C GLU A 863 43.93 23.80 46.32
N GLY A 864 43.26 24.38 45.33
CA GLY A 864 43.25 25.77 44.87
C GLY A 864 44.18 25.96 43.69
N THR A 865 43.62 26.17 42.49
CA THR A 865 44.08 27.09 41.41
C THR A 865 43.10 26.95 40.24
N GLU A 866 42.26 27.96 39.92
CA GLU A 866 42.57 29.17 39.14
C GLU A 866 43.02 28.84 37.69
N LYS A 867 42.53 29.44 36.60
CA LYS A 867 41.85 30.72 36.30
C LYS A 867 41.29 30.59 34.88
N ASN A 868 40.04 30.99 34.62
CA ASN A 868 39.60 32.33 34.16
C ASN A 868 40.26 32.83 32.87
N GLN A 869 39.43 33.25 31.89
CA GLN A 869 39.21 34.69 31.68
C GLN A 869 37.98 35.01 30.83
N ASP A 870 37.10 35.79 31.44
CA ASP A 870 36.10 36.67 30.84
C ASP A 870 36.74 37.79 30.01
N GLU A 871 35.96 38.38 29.10
CA GLU A 871 35.83 39.85 29.09
C GLU A 871 34.52 40.33 28.45
N ASN A 872 34.14 41.53 28.87
CA ASN A 872 32.79 42.07 28.99
C ASN A 872 32.50 43.19 27.96
N SER A 873 31.24 43.30 27.54
CA SER A 873 30.48 44.50 27.10
C SER A 873 31.06 45.52 26.09
N ALA A 874 30.37 45.71 24.95
CA ALA A 874 29.71 46.98 24.56
C ALA A 874 29.02 46.91 23.17
N SER A 875 27.71 47.16 23.16
CA SER A 875 26.92 47.87 22.12
C SER A 875 27.33 47.81 20.64
N SER A 876 26.55 47.09 19.82
CA SER A 876 26.03 47.63 18.55
C SER A 876 24.82 46.83 18.04
N THR A 877 23.77 47.59 17.73
CA THR A 877 22.49 47.29 17.08
C THR A 877 22.46 46.33 15.88
N VAL A 878 21.25 45.77 15.66
CA VAL A 878 20.63 45.23 14.43
C VAL A 878 20.70 43.71 14.20
N GLY A 879 19.51 43.08 14.17
CA GLY A 879 19.25 41.83 13.43
C GLY A 879 18.54 40.74 14.22
N GLN A 880 17.29 40.95 14.67
CA GLN A 880 16.42 39.86 15.14
C GLN A 880 16.25 38.83 14.02
N LYS A 881 16.77 37.61 14.21
CA LYS A 881 16.43 36.46 13.38
C LYS A 881 15.04 35.97 13.79
N GLU A 882 14.06 36.19 12.91
CA GLU A 882 12.72 35.62 13.01
C GLU A 882 12.81 34.09 13.08
N LYS A 883 12.39 33.50 14.21
CA LYS A 883 12.11 32.07 14.33
C LYS A 883 10.61 31.88 14.06
N ILE A 884 10.30 31.21 12.95
CA ILE A 884 8.94 30.77 12.63
C ILE A 884 8.73 29.41 13.31
N TRP A 885 7.72 29.31 14.16
CA TRP A 885 7.27 28.04 14.76
C TRP A 885 6.15 27.45 13.91
N ILE A 886 6.13 26.12 13.75
CA ILE A 886 5.26 25.37 12.82
C ILE A 886 4.59 24.23 13.60
N ASP A 887 3.27 24.09 13.46
CA ASP A 887 2.44 22.99 14.00
C ASP A 887 1.98 22.02 12.90
N ASN A 888 2.89 21.70 11.98
CA ASN A 888 3.03 20.34 11.47
C ASN A 888 4.37 19.86 12.03
N PRO A 889 4.40 18.94 13.01
CA PRO A 889 5.64 18.54 13.67
C PRO A 889 6.66 17.96 12.69
N ASN A 890 6.23 17.52 11.50
CA ASN A 890 7.03 16.84 10.49
C ASN A 890 7.46 17.72 9.30
N MET A 891 7.02 18.98 9.21
CA MET A 891 7.40 19.87 8.10
C MET A 891 8.06 21.18 8.58
N VAL A 892 9.06 21.64 7.84
CA VAL A 892 9.80 22.88 8.05
C VAL A 892 9.68 23.74 6.79
N ILE A 893 9.06 24.90 6.92
CA ILE A 893 9.01 25.91 5.86
C ILE A 893 10.12 26.92 6.11
N LYS A 894 11.01 27.08 5.13
CA LYS A 894 12.06 28.09 5.14
C LYS A 894 11.82 29.10 4.04
N LYS A 895 11.83 30.39 4.39
CA LYS A 895 11.90 31.45 3.38
C LYS A 895 13.23 31.33 2.65
N VAL A 896 13.20 31.24 1.33
CA VAL A 896 14.42 31.24 0.52
C VAL A 896 15.10 32.61 0.68
N PRO A 897 16.39 32.67 1.07
CA PRO A 897 17.11 33.94 1.22
C PRO A 897 17.12 34.76 -0.07
N GLN A 898 16.99 36.09 0.02
CA GLN A 898 16.90 36.98 -1.15
C GLN A 898 18.04 36.80 -2.17
N GLU A 899 19.24 36.46 -1.72
CA GLU A 899 20.37 36.20 -2.62
C GLU A 899 20.21 34.90 -3.42
N ALA A 900 19.65 33.86 -2.80
CA ALA A 900 19.38 32.56 -3.44
C ALA A 900 18.15 32.62 -4.36
N GLN A 901 17.15 33.46 -4.04
CA GLN A 901 15.98 33.66 -4.91
C GLN A 901 16.38 34.10 -6.33
N LYS A 902 17.45 34.90 -6.47
CA LYS A 902 17.96 35.35 -7.79
C LYS A 902 18.45 34.19 -8.67
N GLU A 903 18.83 33.06 -8.09
CA GLU A 903 19.28 31.88 -8.83
C GLU A 903 18.09 31.09 -9.37
N TYR A 904 17.09 30.80 -8.53
CA TYR A 904 15.85 30.14 -8.94
C TYR A 904 15.02 30.96 -9.95
N LEU A 905 15.13 32.28 -9.88
CA LEU A 905 14.42 33.22 -10.76
C LEU A 905 15.22 33.61 -12.01
N LYS A 906 16.46 33.13 -12.19
CA LYS A 906 17.27 33.40 -13.41
C LYS A 906 16.78 32.64 -14.65
N ASN A 907 16.04 31.54 -14.46
CA ASN A 907 15.67 30.58 -15.51
C ASN A 907 14.18 30.59 -15.89
N THR A 908 13.41 31.64 -15.55
CA THR A 908 11.93 31.67 -15.69
C THR A 908 11.36 31.62 -17.13
N GLY A 909 12.17 31.31 -18.16
CA GLY A 909 11.71 31.30 -19.55
C GLY A 909 12.53 30.47 -20.55
N LYS A 910 13.35 29.48 -20.12
CA LYS A 910 14.00 28.56 -21.06
C LYS A 910 13.14 27.32 -21.26
N GLY A 911 12.53 27.17 -22.44
CA GLY A 911 11.90 25.91 -22.88
C GLY A 911 10.51 26.05 -23.50
N THR A 912 9.80 27.15 -23.28
CA THR A 912 8.50 27.42 -23.91
C THR A 912 8.67 28.38 -25.08
N LYS A 913 8.11 28.05 -26.25
CA LYS A 913 8.14 28.94 -27.44
C LYS A 913 7.13 30.09 -27.35
N GLU A 914 6.24 30.07 -26.36
CA GLU A 914 5.34 31.17 -25.99
C GLU A 914 6.08 32.28 -25.22
N LYS A 915 5.62 33.54 -25.36
CA LYS A 915 6.15 34.68 -24.60
C LYS A 915 5.56 34.66 -23.18
N VAL A 916 6.16 33.88 -22.30
CA VAL A 916 5.79 33.82 -20.87
C VAL A 916 6.66 34.77 -20.06
N GLN A 917 6.02 35.72 -19.36
CA GLN A 917 6.67 36.55 -18.35
C GLN A 917 6.18 36.12 -16.96
N ARG A 918 7.06 35.52 -16.17
CA ARG A 918 6.76 35.12 -14.78
C ARG A 918 7.14 36.24 -13.82
N ILE A 919 6.17 36.74 -13.06
CA ILE A 919 6.35 37.82 -12.07
C ILE A 919 6.20 37.19 -10.68
N PRO A 920 7.29 36.95 -9.94
CA PRO A 920 7.22 36.38 -8.60
C PRO A 920 6.60 37.39 -7.63
N LEU A 921 5.64 36.93 -6.82
CA LEU A 921 4.88 37.78 -5.90
C LEU A 921 5.46 37.85 -4.47
N ASP A 922 6.50 37.07 -4.19
CA ASP A 922 7.30 37.02 -2.94
C ASP A 922 6.50 36.46 -1.72
N PRO A 923 7.10 35.63 -0.82
CA PRO A 923 8.38 34.95 -0.92
C PRO A 923 8.32 33.51 -1.45
N LEU A 924 9.42 33.10 -2.11
CA LEU A 924 9.72 31.69 -2.37
C LEU A 924 9.88 30.96 -1.03
N VAL A 925 9.26 29.79 -0.95
CA VAL A 925 9.30 28.93 0.23
C VAL A 925 9.95 27.60 -0.12
N ASP A 926 10.87 27.16 0.74
CA ASP A 926 11.49 25.85 0.71
C ASP A 926 10.81 24.97 1.76
N LEU A 927 10.09 23.96 1.28
CA LEU A 927 9.40 22.98 2.11
C LEU A 927 10.32 21.79 2.35
N GLN A 928 10.67 21.55 3.61
CA GLN A 928 11.55 20.46 4.03
C GLN A 928 10.84 19.57 5.04
N TRP A 929 10.87 18.25 4.86
CA TRP A 929 10.40 17.32 5.88
C TRP A 929 11.45 17.16 6.99
N LYS A 930 11.01 17.01 8.24
CA LYS A 930 11.86 16.49 9.32
C LYS A 930 12.04 14.98 9.09
N GLU A 931 13.24 14.47 9.36
CA GLU A 931 13.75 13.13 9.00
C GLU A 931 12.69 12.02 8.77
N ASN A 932 12.76 11.37 7.60
CA ASN A 932 12.22 10.05 7.23
C ASN A 932 10.83 9.62 7.77
N LYS A 933 9.95 10.54 8.16
CA LYS A 933 8.55 10.25 8.50
C LYS A 933 7.59 10.78 7.45
N ILE A 934 6.38 10.22 7.53
CA ILE A 934 5.23 10.28 6.63
C ILE A 934 5.10 11.59 5.83
N LYS A 935 4.98 11.48 4.50
CA LYS A 935 4.72 12.62 3.59
C LYS A 935 3.21 12.88 3.50
N GLU A 936 2.71 13.82 4.29
CA GLU A 936 1.29 14.21 4.26
C GLU A 936 1.03 15.33 3.24
N PRO A 937 0.01 15.22 2.35
CA PRO A 937 -0.47 16.37 1.59
C PRO A 937 -0.80 17.54 2.54
N THR A 938 -0.03 18.62 2.45
CA THR A 938 -0.12 19.73 3.40
C THR A 938 -0.70 20.96 2.71
N LEU A 939 -1.83 21.47 3.18
CA LEU A 939 -2.37 22.74 2.71
C LEU A 939 -1.54 23.91 3.26
N ILE A 940 -1.18 24.85 2.41
CA ILE A 940 -0.33 26.00 2.70
C ILE A 940 -1.05 27.25 2.23
N THR A 941 -1.15 28.23 3.13
CA THR A 941 -1.67 29.57 2.80
C THR A 941 -0.50 30.56 2.68
N LEU A 942 -0.26 31.13 1.50
CA LEU A 942 0.74 32.17 1.28
C LEU A 942 0.06 33.54 1.12
N PRO A 943 0.42 34.57 1.90
CA PRO A 943 -0.14 35.91 1.75
C PRO A 943 0.44 36.62 0.53
N ILE A 944 -0.39 37.42 -0.14
CA ILE A 944 -0.03 38.27 -1.27
C ILE A 944 0.53 39.60 -0.74
N ASP A 945 1.73 39.98 -1.19
CA ASP A 945 2.31 41.27 -0.81
C ASP A 945 1.52 42.44 -1.44
N GLN A 946 0.73 43.12 -0.60
CA GLN A 946 -0.08 44.28 -0.94
C GLN A 946 0.71 45.48 -1.51
N LYS A 947 2.06 45.48 -1.44
CA LYS A 947 2.88 46.54 -2.04
C LYS A 947 2.97 46.46 -3.57
N LYS A 948 2.55 45.35 -4.19
CA LYS A 948 2.50 45.19 -5.65
C LYS A 948 1.11 45.58 -6.14
N LYS A 949 0.96 46.83 -6.59
CA LYS A 949 -0.36 47.45 -6.90
C LYS A 949 -0.97 47.09 -8.25
N ASP A 950 -0.25 46.37 -9.11
CA ASP A 950 -0.64 46.09 -10.50
C ASP A 950 -0.63 44.57 -10.81
N ILE A 951 -1.07 43.72 -9.86
CA ILE A 951 -1.12 42.26 -10.05
C ILE A 951 -2.49 41.86 -10.62
N ASP A 952 -2.48 41.06 -11.68
CA ASP A 952 -3.68 40.41 -12.18
C ASP A 952 -3.98 39.12 -11.39
N LYS A 953 -4.88 39.22 -10.40
CA LYS A 953 -5.19 38.12 -9.46
C LYS A 953 -5.60 36.83 -10.17
N GLU A 954 -6.39 36.88 -11.25
CA GLU A 954 -6.83 35.67 -11.96
C GLU A 954 -5.66 34.89 -12.58
N LYS A 955 -4.55 35.58 -12.91
CA LYS A 955 -3.33 34.99 -13.47
C LYS A 955 -2.31 34.53 -12.43
N VAL A 956 -2.67 34.63 -11.14
CA VAL A 956 -1.82 34.17 -10.04
C VAL A 956 -1.98 32.67 -9.83
N GLY A 957 -0.87 32.02 -9.50
CA GLY A 957 -0.79 30.59 -9.22
C GLY A 957 0.37 30.25 -8.30
N ILE A 958 0.35 29.04 -7.76
CA ILE A 958 1.50 28.42 -7.12
C ILE A 958 2.20 27.51 -8.11
N PHE A 959 3.53 27.58 -8.07
CA PHE A 959 4.39 26.79 -8.92
C PHE A 959 5.44 26.06 -8.08
N TYR A 960 5.72 24.83 -8.46
CA TYR A 960 6.78 23.99 -7.89
C TYR A 960 7.99 23.99 -8.82
N TYR A 961 9.19 24.13 -8.25
CA TYR A 961 10.43 24.06 -9.01
C TYR A 961 10.94 22.62 -9.07
N LYS A 962 10.79 21.98 -10.23
CA LYS A 962 11.29 20.63 -10.48
C LYS A 962 12.77 20.70 -10.87
N LYS A 963 13.63 20.37 -9.90
CA LYS A 963 15.10 20.52 -9.99
C LYS A 963 15.73 19.72 -11.15
N ASP A 964 15.26 18.50 -11.39
CA ASP A 964 15.84 17.60 -12.41
C ASP A 964 15.60 18.11 -13.84
N ASP A 965 14.51 18.84 -14.05
CA ASP A 965 14.11 19.39 -15.35
C ASP A 965 14.50 20.88 -15.49
N ASP A 966 15.03 21.50 -14.43
CA ASP A 966 15.25 22.96 -14.32
C ASP A 966 14.02 23.79 -14.76
N LYS A 967 12.81 23.38 -14.31
CA LYS A 967 11.54 24.00 -14.72
C LYS A 967 10.58 24.28 -13.56
N TRP A 968 9.77 25.32 -13.72
CA TRP A 968 8.61 25.61 -12.88
C TRP A 968 7.37 24.94 -13.45
N ILE A 969 6.55 24.33 -12.59
CA ILE A 969 5.31 23.63 -12.96
C ILE A 969 4.16 24.24 -12.15
N TYR A 970 3.06 24.59 -12.79
CA TYR A 970 1.84 25.03 -12.09
C TYR A 970 1.30 23.87 -11.23
N VAL A 971 1.05 24.14 -9.95
CA VAL A 971 0.55 23.14 -8.98
C VAL A 971 -0.74 23.61 -8.30
N GLY A 972 -1.48 24.52 -8.94
CA GLY A 972 -2.75 25.02 -8.42
C GLY A 972 -2.61 26.30 -7.60
N GLY A 973 -3.48 26.44 -6.60
CA GLY A 973 -3.58 27.60 -5.74
C GLY A 973 -4.92 28.31 -5.88
N ILE A 974 -5.70 28.32 -4.81
CA ILE A 974 -7.01 28.98 -4.71
C ILE A 974 -6.79 30.33 -4.05
N LEU A 975 -7.18 31.41 -4.73
CA LEU A 975 -7.12 32.74 -4.17
C LEU A 975 -8.19 32.92 -3.10
N ASN A 976 -7.76 33.28 -1.90
CA ASN A 976 -8.64 33.81 -0.86
C ASN A 976 -8.62 35.33 -0.97
N GLU A 977 -9.58 35.88 -1.73
CA GLU A 977 -9.67 37.32 -1.97
C GLU A 977 -9.95 38.13 -0.70
N GLN A 978 -10.68 37.55 0.26
CA GLN A 978 -11.00 38.20 1.54
C GLN A 978 -9.77 38.38 2.43
N LYS A 979 -8.78 37.47 2.34
CA LYS A 979 -7.56 37.47 3.16
C LYS A 979 -6.30 37.87 2.38
N ASP A 980 -6.43 38.32 1.13
CA ASP A 980 -5.32 38.57 0.20
C ASP A 980 -4.24 37.47 0.28
N SER A 981 -4.66 36.21 0.11
CA SER A 981 -3.75 35.05 0.20
C SER A 981 -4.09 34.01 -0.86
N ILE A 982 -3.20 33.07 -1.08
CA ILE A 982 -3.42 31.90 -1.94
C ILE A 982 -3.21 30.62 -1.13
N ILE A 983 -4.09 29.66 -1.33
CA ILE A 983 -4.14 28.40 -0.59
C ILE A 983 -3.82 27.27 -1.56
N PHE A 984 -2.84 26.41 -1.27
CA PHE A 984 -2.48 25.28 -2.14
C PHE A 984 -2.06 24.06 -1.33
N THR A 985 -2.12 22.87 -1.92
CA THR A 985 -1.64 21.63 -1.28
C THR A 985 -0.25 21.28 -1.78
N ALA A 986 0.73 21.18 -0.88
CA ALA A 986 2.06 20.66 -1.16
C ALA A 986 2.12 19.15 -0.88
N VAL A 987 2.54 18.37 -1.87
CA VAL A 987 2.65 16.90 -1.80
C VAL A 987 4.10 16.41 -1.82
N GLU A 988 5.06 17.30 -2.07
CA GLU A 988 6.49 16.99 -2.12
C GLU A 988 7.32 18.09 -1.41
N PRO A 989 8.50 17.74 -0.84
CA PRO A 989 9.44 18.77 -0.39
C PRO A 989 10.06 19.48 -1.59
N GLY A 990 10.38 20.76 -1.44
CA GLY A 990 11.11 21.52 -2.44
C GLY A 990 10.70 22.98 -2.48
N ILE A 991 11.06 23.65 -3.57
CA ILE A 991 10.88 25.08 -3.70
C ILE A 991 9.54 25.38 -4.38
N TYR A 992 8.72 26.19 -3.71
CA TYR A 992 7.45 26.69 -4.21
C TYR A 992 7.48 28.22 -4.34
N ALA A 993 6.78 28.73 -5.33
CA ALA A 993 6.65 30.17 -5.58
C ALA A 993 5.23 30.54 -5.98
N MET A 994 4.73 31.61 -5.37
CA MET A 994 3.57 32.33 -5.87
C MET A 994 4.01 33.26 -7.00
N MET A 995 3.44 33.09 -8.19
CA MET A 995 3.79 33.88 -9.37
C MET A 995 2.52 34.31 -10.12
N GLU A 996 2.55 35.53 -10.64
CA GLU A 996 1.67 35.95 -11.74
C GLU A 996 2.36 35.58 -13.05
N ASN A 997 1.74 34.71 -13.84
CA ASN A 997 2.23 34.37 -15.16
C ASN A 997 1.50 35.19 -16.22
N GLN A 998 2.24 36.01 -16.98
CA GLN A 998 1.68 36.68 -18.14
C GLN A 998 2.04 35.90 -19.40
N VAL A 999 1.04 35.27 -20.00
CA VAL A 999 1.16 34.52 -21.25
C VAL A 999 0.44 35.29 -22.35
N TYR A 1000 1.08 35.42 -23.51
CA TYR A 1000 0.55 36.15 -24.66
C TYR A 1000 0.70 35.33 -25.94
N PHE A 1001 -0.35 35.32 -26.75
CA PHE A 1001 -0.38 34.71 -28.09
C PHE A 1001 -0.59 35.81 -29.15
N GLU A 1002 0.13 35.74 -30.27
CA GLU A 1002 0.08 36.79 -31.30
C GLU A 1002 -1.26 36.84 -32.04
N ASP A 1003 -1.93 35.69 -32.20
CA ASP A 1003 -3.21 35.52 -32.87
C ASP A 1003 -4.45 35.76 -31.99
N LEU A 1004 -4.26 36.11 -30.71
CA LEU A 1004 -5.36 36.48 -29.81
C LEU A 1004 -5.67 37.97 -29.76
N GLN A 1005 -4.87 38.83 -30.40
CA GLN A 1005 -5.10 40.27 -30.32
C GLN A 1005 -6.50 40.64 -30.82
N GLN A 1006 -7.32 41.22 -29.93
CA GLN A 1006 -8.73 41.59 -30.19
C GLN A 1006 -9.69 40.41 -30.37
N HIS A 1007 -9.26 39.18 -30.06
CA HIS A 1007 -10.13 38.02 -30.08
C HIS A 1007 -11.07 38.03 -28.86
N TRP A 1008 -12.32 37.62 -29.05
CA TRP A 1008 -13.36 37.71 -28.00
C TRP A 1008 -13.04 36.88 -26.75
N ALA A 1009 -12.31 35.77 -26.91
CA ALA A 1009 -11.88 34.88 -25.83
C ALA A 1009 -10.47 35.16 -25.28
N GLN A 1010 -9.85 36.28 -25.69
CA GLN A 1010 -8.46 36.59 -25.34
C GLN A 1010 -8.21 36.50 -23.83
N ARG A 1011 -9.09 37.10 -23.03
CA ARG A 1011 -8.93 37.19 -21.58
C ARG A 1011 -8.93 35.81 -20.92
N GLU A 1012 -9.97 35.02 -21.17
CA GLU A 1012 -10.19 33.72 -20.55
C GLU A 1012 -9.07 32.76 -20.94
N ILE A 1013 -8.62 32.81 -22.20
CA ILE A 1013 -7.52 31.99 -22.69
C ILE A 1013 -6.21 32.35 -22.00
N GLU A 1014 -5.87 33.64 -21.89
CA GLU A 1014 -4.64 34.07 -21.21
C GLU A 1014 -4.65 33.71 -19.72
N VAL A 1015 -5.81 33.75 -19.06
CA VAL A 1015 -5.97 33.28 -17.67
C VAL A 1015 -5.70 31.78 -17.56
N MET A 1016 -6.31 30.95 -18.41
CA MET A 1016 -6.07 29.50 -18.38
C MET A 1016 -4.64 29.13 -18.78
N ALA A 1017 -4.04 29.87 -19.71
CA ALA A 1017 -2.65 29.67 -20.13
C ALA A 1017 -1.66 30.07 -19.02
N SER A 1018 -1.95 31.12 -18.24
CA SER A 1018 -1.13 31.50 -17.08
C SER A 1018 -0.99 30.37 -16.04
N LYS A 1019 -1.99 29.50 -15.98
CA LYS A 1019 -2.08 28.32 -15.11
C LYS A 1019 -1.60 27.03 -15.78
N GLU A 1020 -0.92 27.12 -16.93
CA GLU A 1020 -0.40 25.98 -17.72
C GLU A 1020 -1.48 24.97 -18.16
N MET A 1021 -2.77 25.32 -18.06
CA MET A 1021 -3.90 24.49 -18.49
C MET A 1021 -4.08 24.55 -20.01
N VAL A 1022 -3.71 25.68 -20.61
CA VAL A 1022 -3.72 25.91 -22.05
C VAL A 1022 -2.30 26.13 -22.52
N LEU A 1023 -1.92 25.39 -23.56
CA LEU A 1023 -0.66 25.52 -24.27
C LEU A 1023 -0.96 25.87 -25.73
N GLY A 1024 -0.15 26.75 -26.29
CA GLY A 1024 -0.04 27.02 -27.72
C GLY A 1024 0.67 25.89 -28.45
N ARG A 1025 0.77 26.05 -29.77
CA ARG A 1025 1.44 25.09 -30.64
C ARG A 1025 2.93 25.40 -30.78
N ASP A 1026 3.65 24.49 -31.44
CA ASP A 1026 5.10 24.57 -31.66
C ASP A 1026 5.59 25.81 -32.41
N ASP A 1027 4.68 26.57 -33.02
CA ASP A 1027 4.92 27.83 -33.72
C ASP A 1027 4.65 29.07 -32.86
N GLY A 1028 4.18 28.90 -31.61
CA GLY A 1028 3.84 29.97 -30.67
C GLY A 1028 2.44 30.57 -30.85
N PHE A 1029 1.60 29.99 -31.72
CA PHE A 1029 0.21 30.41 -31.94
C PHE A 1029 -0.79 29.49 -31.24
N LEU A 1030 -2.00 29.99 -30.98
CA LEU A 1030 -3.05 29.20 -30.33
C LEU A 1030 -4.03 28.58 -31.33
N TYR A 1031 -4.34 29.29 -32.43
CA TYR A 1031 -5.41 29.00 -33.39
C TYR A 1031 -6.81 28.95 -32.73
N PRO A 1032 -7.30 30.07 -32.15
CA PRO A 1032 -8.52 30.10 -31.33
C PRO A 1032 -9.79 29.66 -32.07
N ASP A 1033 -9.91 30.01 -33.36
CA ASP A 1033 -11.09 29.71 -34.18
C ASP A 1033 -11.02 28.35 -34.88
N GLN A 1034 -9.92 27.59 -34.71
CA GLN A 1034 -9.83 26.26 -35.29
C GLN A 1034 -10.72 25.28 -34.52
N GLU A 1035 -11.44 24.43 -35.25
CA GLU A 1035 -12.21 23.33 -34.66
C GLU A 1035 -11.28 22.39 -33.89
N ILE A 1036 -11.65 22.03 -32.66
CA ILE A 1036 -10.82 21.21 -31.76
C ILE A 1036 -11.07 19.71 -31.99
N THR A 1037 -10.02 18.89 -31.92
CA THR A 1037 -10.19 17.43 -31.97
C THR A 1037 -10.65 16.87 -30.61
N ARG A 1038 -11.20 15.65 -30.61
CA ARG A 1038 -11.53 14.91 -29.37
C ARG A 1038 -10.31 14.78 -28.45
N ALA A 1039 -9.16 14.40 -29.00
CA ALA A 1039 -7.90 14.30 -28.26
C ALA A 1039 -7.47 15.63 -27.62
N GLU A 1040 -7.53 16.73 -28.38
CA GLU A 1040 -7.22 18.07 -27.87
C GLU A 1040 -8.18 18.48 -26.74
N PHE A 1041 -9.46 18.16 -26.87
CA PHE A 1041 -10.46 18.44 -25.84
C PHE A 1041 -10.24 17.60 -24.57
N PHE A 1042 -9.93 16.31 -24.71
CA PHE A 1042 -9.64 15.42 -23.58
C PHE A 1042 -8.38 15.84 -22.83
N ALA A 1043 -7.35 16.30 -23.53
CA ALA A 1043 -6.17 16.85 -22.89
C ALA A 1043 -6.44 18.14 -22.11
N LEU A 1044 -7.38 18.98 -22.57
CA LEU A 1044 -7.85 20.13 -21.79
C LEU A 1044 -8.62 19.68 -20.55
N LEU A 1045 -9.53 18.71 -20.68
CA LEU A 1045 -10.29 18.14 -19.56
C LEU A 1045 -9.38 17.53 -18.50
N ALA A 1046 -8.43 16.68 -18.88
CA ALA A 1046 -7.52 16.03 -17.93
C ALA A 1046 -6.66 17.05 -17.17
N ARG A 1047 -6.15 18.09 -17.85
CA ARG A 1047 -5.40 19.17 -17.19
C ARG A 1047 -6.25 20.01 -16.24
N LEU A 1048 -7.51 20.25 -16.59
CA LEU A 1048 -8.43 21.05 -15.75
C LEU A 1048 -8.57 20.46 -14.35
N VAL A 1049 -8.66 19.14 -14.24
CA VAL A 1049 -8.87 18.42 -12.97
C VAL A 1049 -7.60 17.71 -12.47
N ASN A 1050 -6.45 18.03 -13.07
CA ASN A 1050 -5.15 17.46 -12.70
C ASN A 1050 -5.11 15.91 -12.70
N ILE A 1051 -5.74 15.29 -13.70
CA ILE A 1051 -5.63 13.85 -13.97
C ILE A 1051 -4.28 13.60 -14.65
N GLU A 1052 -3.45 12.81 -13.99
CA GLU A 1052 -2.17 12.37 -14.53
C GLU A 1052 -2.39 11.34 -15.66
N PRO A 1053 -1.70 11.47 -16.80
CA PRO A 1053 -1.77 10.48 -17.87
C PRO A 1053 -1.44 9.06 -17.37
N LEU A 1054 -2.22 8.07 -17.79
CA LEU A 1054 -2.02 6.66 -17.49
C LEU A 1054 -1.59 5.96 -18.78
N ARG A 1055 -0.62 5.06 -18.72
CA ARG A 1055 -0.11 4.43 -19.94
C ARG A 1055 -1.23 3.71 -20.69
N TYR A 1056 -1.41 4.02 -21.96
CA TYR A 1056 -2.45 3.41 -22.79
C TYR A 1056 -2.31 1.89 -22.91
N THR A 1057 -3.40 1.15 -22.65
CA THR A 1057 -3.42 -0.32 -22.57
C THR A 1057 -4.12 -0.99 -23.76
N GLY A 1058 -4.52 -0.24 -24.79
CA GLY A 1058 -4.98 -0.82 -26.07
C GLY A 1058 -6.48 -1.04 -26.22
N GLU A 1059 -7.34 -0.39 -25.43
CA GLU A 1059 -8.80 -0.58 -25.49
C GLU A 1059 -9.44 -0.21 -26.85
N PHE A 1060 -8.89 0.78 -27.54
CA PHE A 1060 -9.32 1.32 -28.83
C PHE A 1060 -8.33 1.01 -29.97
N GLN A 1061 -8.83 0.52 -31.10
CA GLN A 1061 -8.05 0.08 -32.26
C GLN A 1061 -7.46 1.22 -33.08
N ASP A 1062 -8.01 2.42 -32.94
CA ASP A 1062 -7.61 3.63 -33.66
C ASP A 1062 -6.69 4.55 -32.85
N ILE A 1063 -6.17 4.04 -31.73
CA ILE A 1063 -5.09 4.64 -30.94
C ILE A 1063 -3.92 3.67 -30.95
N ARG A 1064 -2.79 4.12 -31.46
CA ARG A 1064 -1.55 3.35 -31.59
C ARG A 1064 -0.81 3.20 -30.27
N GLY A 1065 -1.03 4.11 -29.33
CA GLY A 1065 -0.43 4.14 -28.00
C GLY A 1065 0.79 5.04 -27.90
N ASP A 1066 1.41 5.41 -29.03
CA ASP A 1066 2.52 6.35 -29.09
C ASP A 1066 2.09 7.80 -29.37
N GLU A 1067 0.80 8.03 -29.64
CA GLU A 1067 0.28 9.38 -29.81
C GLU A 1067 0.24 10.13 -28.48
N TRP A 1068 0.51 11.43 -28.54
CA TRP A 1068 0.58 12.32 -27.38
C TRP A 1068 -0.69 12.33 -26.49
N TYR A 1069 -1.83 11.86 -27.02
CA TYR A 1069 -3.11 11.79 -26.33
C TYR A 1069 -3.47 10.41 -25.79
N ALA A 1070 -2.73 9.35 -26.15
CA ALA A 1070 -3.10 7.97 -25.82
C ALA A 1070 -3.21 7.78 -24.30
N ASP A 1071 -2.20 8.26 -23.57
CA ASP A 1071 -2.15 8.11 -22.12
C ASP A 1071 -3.19 8.98 -21.38
N VAL A 1072 -3.53 10.12 -21.98
CA VAL A 1072 -4.60 10.99 -21.47
C VAL A 1072 -5.96 10.30 -21.61
N ILE A 1073 -6.20 9.67 -22.76
CA ILE A 1073 -7.45 8.95 -23.02
C ILE A 1073 -7.58 7.77 -22.08
N GLN A 1074 -6.51 7.01 -21.86
CA GLN A 1074 -6.50 5.93 -20.88
C GLN A 1074 -6.84 6.42 -19.47
N ALA A 1075 -6.23 7.52 -19.04
CA ALA A 1075 -6.50 8.07 -17.72
C ALA A 1075 -7.98 8.42 -17.56
N LEU A 1076 -8.59 9.02 -18.58
CA LEU A 1076 -10.00 9.40 -18.53
C LEU A 1076 -10.96 8.19 -18.64
N VAL A 1077 -10.53 7.06 -19.20
CA VAL A 1077 -11.28 5.80 -19.14
C VAL A 1077 -11.28 5.27 -17.72
N GLU A 1078 -10.11 5.15 -17.09
CA GLU A 1078 -9.96 4.62 -15.74
C GLU A 1078 -10.74 5.46 -14.71
N GLU A 1079 -10.80 6.77 -14.94
CA GLU A 1079 -11.56 7.72 -14.12
C GLU A 1079 -13.07 7.72 -14.44
N GLY A 1080 -13.54 6.85 -15.34
CA GLY A 1080 -14.96 6.69 -15.68
C GLY A 1080 -15.56 7.85 -16.50
N VAL A 1081 -14.74 8.78 -16.98
CA VAL A 1081 -15.17 9.94 -17.78
C VAL A 1081 -15.44 9.52 -19.22
N LEU A 1082 -14.53 8.74 -19.79
CA LEU A 1082 -14.71 8.06 -21.08
C LEU A 1082 -15.26 6.67 -20.80
N LEU A 1083 -16.44 6.36 -21.36
CA LEU A 1083 -17.02 5.03 -21.26
C LEU A 1083 -16.71 4.27 -22.55
N GLY A 1084 -16.06 3.13 -22.43
CA GLY A 1084 -15.91 2.18 -23.53
C GLY A 1084 -17.29 1.75 -24.02
N ASN A 1085 -17.67 2.17 -25.23
CA ASN A 1085 -18.99 1.88 -25.81
C ASN A 1085 -19.07 0.51 -26.51
N GLY A 1086 -18.07 -0.35 -26.29
CA GLY A 1086 -17.95 -1.66 -26.94
C GLY A 1086 -17.60 -1.61 -28.44
N GLN A 1087 -17.43 -0.43 -29.04
CA GLN A 1087 -17.10 -0.28 -30.47
C GLN A 1087 -15.59 -0.30 -30.76
N LYS A 1088 -14.74 -0.39 -29.73
CA LYS A 1088 -13.27 -0.41 -29.83
C LYS A 1088 -12.68 0.72 -30.71
N GLU A 1089 -13.35 1.86 -30.84
CA GLU A 1089 -12.89 3.06 -31.58
C GLU A 1089 -13.13 4.33 -30.74
N MET A 1090 -12.15 5.23 -30.65
CA MET A 1090 -12.21 6.50 -29.88
C MET A 1090 -12.29 7.76 -30.77
N LYS A 1091 -11.81 7.64 -32.00
CA LYS A 1091 -11.69 8.67 -33.05
C LYS A 1091 -10.98 9.93 -32.58
N PRO A 1092 -9.80 9.83 -31.97
CA PRO A 1092 -9.12 10.95 -31.29
C PRO A 1092 -8.88 12.18 -32.19
N ASN A 1093 -8.73 11.97 -33.49
CA ASN A 1093 -8.44 13.03 -34.46
C ASN A 1093 -9.70 13.67 -35.08
N ASP A 1094 -10.90 13.11 -34.82
CA ASP A 1094 -12.15 13.69 -35.29
C ASP A 1094 -12.46 14.99 -34.53
N ARG A 1095 -13.17 15.90 -35.21
CA ARG A 1095 -13.66 17.14 -34.60
C ARG A 1095 -14.77 16.82 -33.63
N ILE A 1096 -14.69 17.36 -32.42
CA ILE A 1096 -15.68 17.09 -31.38
C ILE A 1096 -16.92 17.95 -31.59
N THR A 1097 -18.11 17.34 -31.49
CA THR A 1097 -19.37 18.08 -31.56
C THR A 1097 -19.71 18.73 -30.22
N ARG A 1098 -20.55 19.78 -30.24
CA ARG A 1098 -20.97 20.49 -29.02
C ARG A 1098 -21.77 19.62 -28.07
N GLU A 1099 -22.59 18.69 -28.57
CA GLU A 1099 -23.32 17.74 -27.72
C GLU A 1099 -22.40 16.69 -27.06
N GLU A 1100 -21.31 16.29 -27.72
CA GLU A 1100 -20.29 15.42 -27.12
C GLU A 1100 -19.49 16.13 -26.04
N MET A 1101 -19.09 17.39 -26.28
CA MET A 1101 -18.46 18.22 -25.25
C MET A 1101 -19.34 18.28 -23.99
N ALA A 1102 -20.65 18.51 -24.16
CA ALA A 1102 -21.59 18.57 -23.05
C ALA A 1102 -21.59 17.28 -22.22
N VAL A 1103 -21.59 16.11 -22.87
CA VAL A 1103 -21.58 14.81 -22.16
C VAL A 1103 -20.30 14.61 -21.36
N PHE A 1104 -19.13 14.84 -21.96
CA PHE A 1104 -17.87 14.62 -21.25
C PHE A 1104 -17.65 15.63 -20.12
N ILE A 1105 -18.09 16.88 -20.30
CA ILE A 1105 -18.09 17.89 -19.22
C ILE A 1105 -18.99 17.43 -18.07
N THR A 1106 -20.20 16.95 -18.40
CA THR A 1106 -21.17 16.51 -17.40
C THR A 1106 -20.60 15.36 -16.57
N ARG A 1107 -20.01 14.34 -17.21
CA ARG A 1107 -19.38 13.20 -16.51
C ARG A 1107 -18.19 13.61 -15.67
N MET A 1108 -17.32 14.46 -16.21
CA MET A 1108 -16.20 15.00 -15.46
C MET A 1108 -16.69 15.73 -14.21
N TYR A 1109 -17.70 16.58 -14.35
CA TYR A 1109 -18.27 17.32 -13.22
C TYR A 1109 -18.92 16.39 -12.18
N GLN A 1110 -19.65 15.36 -12.61
CA GLN A 1110 -20.21 14.34 -11.71
C GLN A 1110 -19.12 13.63 -10.90
N ARG A 1111 -17.99 13.30 -11.55
CA ARG A 1111 -16.81 12.69 -10.88
C ARG A 1111 -16.18 13.64 -9.87
N GLU A 1112 -15.93 14.90 -10.24
CA GLU A 1112 -15.31 15.89 -9.35
C GLU A 1112 -16.18 16.29 -8.16
N LYS A 1113 -17.51 16.21 -8.29
CA LYS A 1113 -18.46 16.55 -7.22
C LYS A 1113 -19.08 15.33 -6.55
N GLU A 1114 -18.70 14.11 -6.96
CA GLU A 1114 -19.25 12.83 -6.48
C GLU A 1114 -20.78 12.73 -6.58
N ILE A 1115 -21.38 13.31 -7.64
CA ILE A 1115 -22.84 13.36 -7.83
C ILE A 1115 -23.30 12.23 -8.76
N SER A 1116 -24.12 11.33 -8.24
CA SER A 1116 -24.63 10.17 -8.98
C SER A 1116 -25.73 10.51 -10.01
N HIS A 1117 -26.51 11.58 -9.78
CA HIS A 1117 -27.62 11.97 -10.66
C HIS A 1117 -27.74 13.49 -10.78
N ILE A 1118 -28.03 13.96 -11.99
CA ILE A 1118 -28.26 15.38 -12.26
C ILE A 1118 -29.76 15.62 -12.45
N PRO A 1119 -30.36 16.63 -11.79
CA PRO A 1119 -31.76 16.99 -12.01
C PRO A 1119 -32.02 17.43 -13.45
N PHE A 1120 -32.87 16.70 -14.16
CA PHE A 1120 -33.31 17.04 -15.51
C PHE A 1120 -34.45 18.08 -15.48
N SER A 1121 -34.30 19.19 -16.22
CA SER A 1121 -35.39 20.14 -16.46
C SER A 1121 -35.50 20.51 -17.94
N LEU A 1122 -36.73 20.48 -18.46
CA LEU A 1122 -37.10 20.78 -19.85
C LEU A 1122 -37.16 22.29 -20.10
N GLU A 1123 -36.01 22.95 -20.16
CA GLU A 1123 -35.84 24.17 -20.95
C GLU A 1123 -34.76 23.86 -21.99
N ILE A 1124 -35.18 23.65 -23.23
CA ILE A 1124 -34.26 23.26 -24.32
C ILE A 1124 -34.27 24.38 -25.37
N ALA A 1125 -33.09 24.65 -25.94
CA ALA A 1125 -32.86 25.60 -27.02
C ALA A 1125 -33.82 25.41 -28.22
N GLU A 1126 -33.93 26.42 -29.09
CA GLU A 1126 -34.87 26.40 -30.22
C GLU A 1126 -34.67 25.20 -31.17
N ASP A 1127 -33.46 24.64 -31.22
CA ASP A 1127 -33.04 23.45 -31.99
C ASP A 1127 -32.97 22.17 -31.15
N SER A 1128 -33.75 22.10 -30.07
CA SER A 1128 -33.86 20.95 -29.17
C SER A 1128 -34.15 19.61 -29.85
N ASP A 1129 -34.84 19.64 -30.99
CA ASP A 1129 -35.19 18.48 -31.80
C ASP A 1129 -33.99 17.87 -32.53
N GLN A 1130 -32.89 18.62 -32.67
CA GLN A 1130 -31.65 18.14 -33.29
C GLN A 1130 -30.68 17.49 -32.28
N ILE A 1131 -30.94 17.61 -30.97
CA ILE A 1131 -30.11 17.01 -29.92
C ILE A 1131 -30.37 15.50 -29.88
N SER A 1132 -29.31 14.70 -29.93
CA SER A 1132 -29.46 13.25 -29.78
C SER A 1132 -29.96 12.87 -28.39
N ASP A 1133 -30.78 11.82 -28.29
CA ASP A 1133 -31.41 11.40 -27.02
C ASP A 1133 -30.41 11.19 -25.89
N TRP A 1134 -29.24 10.60 -26.19
CA TRP A 1134 -28.17 10.34 -25.22
C TRP A 1134 -27.48 11.62 -24.69
N ALA A 1135 -27.65 12.76 -25.37
CA ALA A 1135 -27.03 14.04 -25.00
C ALA A 1135 -28.00 15.01 -24.33
N LYS A 1136 -29.32 14.75 -24.35
CA LYS A 1136 -30.34 15.72 -23.88
C LYS A 1136 -30.16 16.13 -22.42
N GLU A 1137 -29.85 15.18 -21.55
CA GLU A 1137 -29.62 15.45 -20.12
C GLU A 1137 -28.37 16.31 -19.92
N ALA A 1138 -27.28 15.94 -20.59
CA ALA A 1138 -26.02 16.67 -20.51
C ALA A 1138 -26.13 18.10 -21.08
N VAL A 1139 -26.78 18.27 -22.23
CA VAL A 1139 -26.99 19.59 -22.84
C VAL A 1139 -27.86 20.48 -21.95
N SER A 1140 -28.93 19.93 -21.36
CA SER A 1140 -29.75 20.64 -20.37
C SER A 1140 -28.91 21.08 -19.17
N PHE A 1141 -28.10 20.17 -18.63
CA PHE A 1141 -27.23 20.45 -17.48
C PHE A 1141 -26.22 21.58 -17.77
N VAL A 1142 -25.40 21.45 -18.81
CA VAL A 1142 -24.36 22.45 -19.10
C VAL A 1142 -24.96 23.81 -19.47
N SER A 1143 -26.17 23.85 -20.03
CA SER A 1143 -26.89 25.08 -20.33
C SER A 1143 -27.40 25.75 -19.05
N LYS A 1144 -28.02 24.98 -18.15
CA LYS A 1144 -28.54 25.46 -16.85
C LYS A 1144 -27.42 25.94 -15.93
N GLN A 1145 -26.29 25.25 -15.92
CA GLN A 1145 -25.11 25.65 -15.15
C GLN A 1145 -24.40 26.88 -15.73
N GLY A 1146 -24.75 27.28 -16.95
CA GLY A 1146 -24.08 28.37 -17.68
C GLY A 1146 -22.70 27.98 -18.23
N PHE A 1147 -22.30 26.72 -18.15
CA PHE A 1147 -21.02 26.24 -18.67
C PHE A 1147 -20.94 26.43 -20.18
N MET A 1148 -21.97 25.96 -20.90
CA MET A 1148 -22.11 26.17 -22.33
C MET A 1148 -23.36 27.00 -22.61
N THR A 1149 -23.17 28.16 -23.22
CA THR A 1149 -24.28 29.02 -23.68
C THR A 1149 -24.55 28.76 -25.16
N GLY A 1150 -25.82 28.83 -25.57
CA GLY A 1150 -26.20 28.84 -26.98
C GLY A 1150 -25.68 30.09 -27.70
N PHE A 1151 -25.82 30.13 -29.02
CA PHE A 1151 -25.47 31.30 -29.82
C PHE A 1151 -26.48 32.43 -29.61
N PRO A 1152 -26.12 33.70 -29.90
CA PRO A 1152 -27.05 34.84 -29.82
C PRO A 1152 -28.35 34.68 -30.63
N SER A 1153 -28.37 33.71 -31.57
CA SER A 1153 -29.53 33.30 -32.35
C SER A 1153 -30.54 32.42 -31.58
N GLY A 1154 -30.29 32.08 -30.32
CA GLY A 1154 -31.18 31.20 -29.51
C GLY A 1154 -30.98 29.69 -29.74
N HIS A 1155 -30.03 29.31 -30.60
CA HIS A 1155 -29.73 27.92 -30.97
C HIS A 1155 -28.53 27.37 -30.17
N PHE A 1156 -28.54 26.08 -29.83
CA PHE A 1156 -27.39 25.39 -29.19
C PHE A 1156 -26.39 24.84 -30.21
N GLU A 1157 -26.85 24.50 -31.41
CA GLU A 1157 -26.12 23.84 -32.51
C GLU A 1157 -25.46 22.50 -32.08
N PRO A 1158 -26.24 21.49 -31.65
CA PRO A 1158 -25.69 20.26 -31.06
C PRO A 1158 -24.74 19.48 -32.00
N LYS A 1159 -25.00 19.51 -33.30
CA LYS A 1159 -24.18 18.84 -34.33
C LYS A 1159 -23.01 19.69 -34.86
N GLY A 1160 -22.92 20.96 -34.46
CA GLY A 1160 -21.79 21.81 -34.80
C GLY A 1160 -20.52 21.39 -34.06
N HIS A 1161 -19.35 21.62 -34.66
CA HIS A 1161 -18.06 21.36 -33.99
C HIS A 1161 -17.66 22.52 -33.08
N GLY A 1162 -17.05 22.20 -31.94
CA GLY A 1162 -16.50 23.20 -31.03
C GLY A 1162 -15.20 23.80 -31.55
N THR A 1163 -14.98 25.11 -31.38
CA THR A 1163 -13.67 25.73 -31.59
C THR A 1163 -12.78 25.61 -30.36
N ARG A 1164 -11.46 25.73 -30.53
CA ARG A 1164 -10.49 25.71 -29.43
C ARG A 1164 -10.81 26.80 -28.39
N ALA A 1165 -11.18 28.00 -28.82
CA ALA A 1165 -11.60 29.09 -27.93
C ALA A 1165 -12.87 28.74 -27.13
N GLN A 1166 -13.89 28.16 -27.79
CA GLN A 1166 -15.12 27.75 -27.09
C GLN A 1166 -14.85 26.68 -26.03
N ALA A 1167 -13.99 25.70 -26.33
CA ALA A 1167 -13.59 24.68 -25.38
C ALA A 1167 -12.89 25.31 -24.16
N ILE A 1168 -11.91 26.19 -24.37
CA ILE A 1168 -11.16 26.82 -23.28
C ILE A 1168 -12.05 27.71 -22.41
N VAL A 1169 -12.93 28.52 -23.02
CA VAL A 1169 -13.86 29.38 -22.26
C VAL A 1169 -14.83 28.53 -21.43
N THR A 1170 -15.28 27.40 -21.97
CA THR A 1170 -16.10 26.44 -21.23
C THR A 1170 -15.32 25.85 -20.04
N MET A 1171 -14.07 25.42 -20.25
CA MET A 1171 -13.21 24.93 -19.17
C MET A 1171 -12.95 25.99 -18.10
N LYS A 1172 -12.79 27.27 -18.47
CA LYS A 1172 -12.63 28.37 -17.52
C LYS A 1172 -13.87 28.52 -16.63
N ARG A 1173 -15.07 28.47 -17.20
CA ARG A 1173 -16.32 28.56 -16.42
C ARG A 1173 -16.48 27.39 -15.46
N ILE A 1174 -16.01 26.20 -15.85
CA ILE A 1174 -16.00 25.02 -14.98
C ILE A 1174 -14.95 25.19 -13.89
N TYR A 1175 -13.74 25.66 -14.24
CA TYR A 1175 -12.66 25.96 -13.30
C TYR A 1175 -13.15 26.88 -12.18
N ASP A 1176 -13.79 28.00 -12.52
CA ASP A 1176 -14.34 28.97 -11.56
C ASP A 1176 -15.49 28.41 -10.70
N ARG A 1177 -16.08 27.27 -11.09
CA ARG A 1177 -17.15 26.61 -10.32
C ARG A 1177 -16.61 25.49 -9.43
N ILE A 1178 -15.48 24.89 -9.82
CA ILE A 1178 -14.80 23.84 -9.05
C ILE A 1178 -13.96 24.47 -7.94
N HIS A 1179 -13.26 25.56 -8.24
CA HIS A 1179 -12.38 26.32 -7.34
C HIS A 1179 -13.00 27.64 -6.94
#